data_AF-A0A9D4TKE1-F1
#
_entry.id   AF-A0A9D4TKE1-F1
#
_cell.length_a   1.000
_cell.length_b   1.000
_cell.length_c   1.000
_cell.angle_alpha   90.00
_cell.angle_beta   90.00
_cell.angle_gamma   90.00
#
_symmetry.space_group_name_H-M   'P 1'
#
loop_
_entity.id
_entity.type
_entity.pdbx_description
1 polymer ?
#
loop_
_entity_poly.entity_id
_entity_poly.type
_entity_poly.pdbx_seq_one_letter_code
_entity_poly.pdbx_strand_id
1 'polypeptide(L)'
;MAPTDDPSVTLSVDGATAVVTLNRPAQSNALQPQLLSSLFAQLRKAQSHPDVLCVVLTGAGGKFCAGFDFNLFGTPAMHDLPAARQDWLAQMSALLENGAKPTVAAIQGPALGGGCELAMACNARVCDTGAQLGLPEVRLGILPGLGGTQRTPRLVGMDQALNLMLSGQPISADDALAIGLVDEVVPEQGLLAKAKRLALDIASGKVPRRRTLQLNSHMQTSGEVFARAVAALAQAKEDLQRRRLTGQGHYVLLLEAAAAGLAHGPAVGLQKEGEAFQAAASSRLHRMLLHLFKLHRSLKKKAPGPVWALGHVYAVLSLLVLVTYVKLLIPYAYASKLCRAFKTGFLQSYKGGGGHQEQAGSAAAPAQPAGNASQAGASRRSTHVTMPRCWVMVLGDVGRSPRMQYHASSLCKTPGYEVVLIGYSGAALIEELQQPLANGKLSLAYLPELPSLLRRLPRVLSLLTKALFQLLTLLWMLLFSLPRPDTILLQLPPALPTMLVCRLAAVRHGARLVFDWHNFAHTLMALGMGPGHPVVRLAERYERYWGRAAHASLCVTSAMQAELSRHWRVPATVFYDRPPDFFRPASLQETHALLTKLHPVLAKPLHPHDFVAQLYAGSELAMGQTLCTRQDGANGSMSAAALRSSASRQQVEAAGWAVQQRLGRPALVVTSTSWTPDEDFGLLLKAAELYDGRVRRSRRPALYPRILFLVTGRGPQRQEYERRMAGMDLRHVAFRTLWLEPGDYPLLLGSADLGVSLHASSSGLDLPMKVVDMFGCGLPVCALTYSCIGELVSHEHNGLLFATPNQLAQQLVSCFRSSNGSSSTIGSPLLARLRRGVEGASMARWHDTWRKIVLPVLEGSSSNGSSNGRAAKKA
;
A
#
# COMPACT_ATOMS: atom_id res chain seq x y z
N MET A 1 -7.27 50.96 -24.86
CA MET A 1 -8.65 50.50 -25.11
C MET A 1 -9.51 50.94 -23.94
N ALA A 2 -10.75 51.37 -24.19
CA ALA A 2 -11.74 51.51 -23.12
C ALA A 2 -12.09 50.11 -22.56
N PRO A 3 -12.48 49.99 -21.27
CA PRO A 3 -13.00 48.74 -20.75
C PRO A 3 -14.37 48.46 -21.39
N THR A 4 -14.42 47.56 -22.36
CA THR A 4 -15.69 46.92 -22.72
C THR A 4 -16.17 46.12 -21.51
N ASP A 5 -17.42 46.32 -21.08
CA ASP A 5 -18.02 45.54 -20.00
C ASP A 5 -18.20 44.09 -20.46
N ASP A 6 -17.15 43.29 -20.26
CA ASP A 6 -17.12 41.86 -20.53
C ASP A 6 -18.14 41.15 -19.63
N PRO A 7 -19.24 40.62 -20.17
CA PRO A 7 -20.30 40.00 -19.38
C PRO A 7 -19.82 38.70 -18.70
N SER A 8 -18.58 38.24 -18.93
CA SER A 8 -18.01 37.06 -18.29
C SER A 8 -17.74 37.21 -16.80
N VAL A 9 -17.66 38.44 -16.26
CA VAL A 9 -17.73 38.70 -14.80
C VAL A 9 -18.59 39.93 -14.52
N THR A 10 -19.66 39.74 -13.76
CA THR A 10 -20.55 40.82 -13.32
C THR A 10 -20.27 41.25 -11.88
N LEU A 11 -20.53 42.52 -11.58
CA LEU A 11 -20.53 43.09 -10.25
C LEU A 11 -21.93 43.66 -9.97
N SER A 12 -22.50 43.33 -8.82
CA SER A 12 -23.73 43.93 -8.29
C SER A 12 -23.51 44.34 -6.84
N VAL A 13 -24.18 45.38 -6.37
CA VAL A 13 -24.15 45.81 -4.97
C VAL A 13 -25.52 45.55 -4.37
N ASP A 14 -25.55 44.88 -3.21
CA ASP A 14 -26.75 44.60 -2.43
C ASP A 14 -26.50 45.07 -0.99
N GLY A 15 -27.11 46.20 -0.62
CA GLY A 15 -26.76 46.94 0.59
C GLY A 15 -25.24 47.17 0.70
N ALA A 16 -24.67 46.81 1.83
CA ALA A 16 -23.24 46.94 2.11
C ALA A 16 -22.36 45.80 1.54
N THR A 17 -22.88 44.95 0.65
CA THR A 17 -22.13 43.81 0.07
C THR A 17 -22.06 43.87 -1.45
N ALA A 18 -20.84 43.86 -2.00
CA ALA A 18 -20.62 43.62 -3.42
C ALA A 18 -20.66 42.12 -3.72
N VAL A 19 -21.46 41.70 -4.70
CA VAL A 19 -21.46 40.33 -5.24
C VAL A 19 -20.78 40.33 -6.61
N VAL A 20 -19.62 39.69 -6.69
CA VAL A 20 -18.85 39.47 -7.91
C VAL A 20 -19.14 38.06 -8.41
N THR A 21 -19.64 37.93 -9.64
CA THR A 21 -20.13 36.66 -10.18
C THR A 21 -19.40 36.26 -11.46
N LEU A 22 -18.75 35.10 -11.44
CA LEU A 22 -18.20 34.46 -12.65
C LEU A 22 -19.36 34.00 -13.55
N ASN A 23 -19.46 34.53 -14.76
CA ASN A 23 -20.63 34.40 -15.63
C ASN A 23 -20.29 33.76 -16.99
N ARG A 24 -19.79 32.51 -16.93
CA ARG A 24 -19.59 31.62 -18.08
C ARG A 24 -20.20 30.22 -17.81
N PRO A 25 -21.50 30.13 -17.47
CA PRO A 25 -22.12 28.90 -16.96
C PRO A 25 -22.06 27.72 -17.95
N ALA A 26 -22.05 28.00 -19.26
CA ALA A 26 -21.90 27.01 -20.32
C ALA A 26 -20.51 26.34 -20.32
N GLN A 27 -19.45 27.06 -19.97
CA GLN A 27 -18.10 26.51 -19.76
C GLN A 27 -17.85 26.11 -18.29
N SER A 28 -18.87 26.18 -17.43
CA SER A 28 -18.77 25.93 -15.99
C SER A 28 -17.78 26.86 -15.29
N ASN A 29 -17.78 28.14 -15.69
CA ASN A 29 -16.99 29.22 -15.11
C ASN A 29 -15.47 28.95 -15.12
N ALA A 30 -14.99 28.18 -16.11
CA ALA A 30 -13.60 27.80 -16.24
C ALA A 30 -12.68 29.00 -16.51
N LEU A 31 -11.52 29.03 -15.85
CA LEU A 31 -10.57 30.14 -15.87
C LEU A 31 -9.83 30.23 -17.22
N GLN A 32 -9.70 31.45 -17.70
CA GLN A 32 -8.88 31.86 -18.84
C GLN A 32 -8.29 33.25 -18.53
N PRO A 33 -7.19 33.68 -19.18
CA PRO A 33 -6.55 34.97 -18.91
C PRO A 33 -7.51 36.17 -18.93
N GLN A 34 -8.46 36.18 -19.87
CA GLN A 34 -9.47 37.24 -20.02
C GLN A 34 -10.46 37.25 -18.84
N LEU A 35 -10.94 36.08 -18.40
CA LEU A 35 -11.85 35.96 -17.25
C LEU A 35 -11.16 36.39 -15.95
N LEU A 36 -9.87 36.07 -15.78
CA LEU A 36 -9.07 36.52 -14.63
C LEU A 36 -8.84 38.04 -14.66
N SER A 37 -8.53 38.62 -15.83
CA SER A 37 -8.41 40.07 -16.00
C SER A 37 -9.71 40.80 -15.64
N SER A 38 -10.85 40.33 -16.16
CA SER A 38 -12.19 40.86 -15.83
C SER A 38 -12.52 40.69 -14.35
N LEU A 39 -12.24 39.51 -13.76
CA LEU A 39 -12.42 39.23 -12.34
C LEU A 39 -11.64 40.22 -11.46
N PHE A 40 -10.36 40.44 -11.74
CA PHE A 40 -9.56 41.38 -10.95
C PHE A 40 -9.98 42.85 -11.17
N ALA A 41 -10.48 43.21 -12.36
CA ALA A 41 -11.06 44.53 -12.60
C ALA A 41 -12.33 44.77 -11.77
N GLN A 42 -13.27 43.81 -11.75
CA GLN A 42 -14.49 43.91 -10.93
C GLN A 42 -14.18 43.83 -9.42
N LEU A 43 -13.21 43.01 -9.00
CA LEU A 43 -12.74 42.96 -7.61
C LEU A 43 -12.09 44.28 -7.16
N ARG A 44 -11.32 44.95 -8.04
CA ARG A 44 -10.78 46.30 -7.75
C ARG A 44 -11.92 47.30 -7.54
N LYS A 45 -12.93 47.35 -8.42
CA LYS A 45 -14.12 48.20 -8.24
C LYS A 45 -14.83 47.90 -6.91
N ALA A 46 -15.05 46.63 -6.56
CA ALA A 46 -15.69 46.24 -5.29
C ALA A 46 -14.87 46.64 -4.05
N GLN A 47 -13.54 46.46 -4.11
CA GLN A 47 -12.61 46.86 -3.05
C GLN A 47 -12.54 48.39 -2.87
N SER A 48 -12.79 49.21 -3.90
CA SER A 48 -12.76 50.67 -3.81
C SER A 48 -14.13 51.37 -3.66
N HIS A 49 -15.25 50.70 -3.92
CA HIS A 49 -16.60 51.30 -3.87
C HIS A 49 -16.95 51.84 -2.48
N PRO A 50 -17.37 53.11 -2.29
CA PRO A 50 -17.52 53.69 -0.95
C PRO A 50 -18.54 52.93 -0.06
N ASP A 51 -19.72 52.62 -0.58
CA ASP A 51 -20.84 52.07 0.20
C ASP A 51 -20.73 50.56 0.52
N VAL A 52 -19.70 49.89 -0.01
CA VAL A 52 -19.50 48.45 0.15
C VAL A 52 -18.55 48.19 1.30
N LEU A 53 -18.96 47.38 2.28
CA LEU A 53 -18.12 46.96 3.41
C LEU A 53 -17.46 45.59 3.21
N CYS A 54 -18.00 44.74 2.34
CA CYS A 54 -17.51 43.37 2.10
C CYS A 54 -17.82 42.85 0.69
N VAL A 55 -17.13 41.79 0.27
CA VAL A 55 -17.30 41.19 -1.08
C VAL A 55 -17.67 39.71 -0.97
N VAL A 56 -18.65 39.26 -1.75
CA VAL A 56 -18.96 37.86 -2.00
C VAL A 56 -18.55 37.51 -3.43
N LEU A 57 -17.73 36.46 -3.58
CA LEU A 57 -17.38 35.87 -4.87
C LEU A 57 -18.25 34.64 -5.12
N THR A 58 -18.88 34.53 -6.29
CA THR A 58 -19.71 33.38 -6.67
C THR A 58 -19.65 33.08 -8.17
N GLY A 59 -20.41 32.09 -8.65
CA GLY A 59 -20.46 31.68 -10.05
C GLY A 59 -21.88 31.38 -10.52
N ALA A 60 -22.23 31.87 -11.71
CA ALA A 60 -23.56 31.75 -12.29
C ALA A 60 -23.87 30.32 -12.79
N GLY A 61 -25.15 29.98 -12.83
CA GLY A 61 -25.67 28.75 -13.46
C GLY A 61 -25.30 27.45 -12.72
N GLY A 62 -25.42 27.46 -11.39
CA GLY A 62 -25.30 26.26 -10.55
C GLY A 62 -23.86 25.81 -10.25
N LYS A 63 -22.86 26.65 -10.51
CA LYS A 63 -21.45 26.24 -10.58
C LYS A 63 -20.51 27.37 -10.17
N PHE A 64 -19.61 27.13 -9.22
CA PHE A 64 -18.61 28.13 -8.82
C PHE A 64 -17.52 28.29 -9.89
N CYS A 65 -16.65 27.30 -10.06
CA CYS A 65 -15.59 27.30 -11.08
C CYS A 65 -15.00 25.88 -11.25
N ALA A 66 -15.07 25.34 -12.46
CA ALA A 66 -14.54 24.01 -12.80
C ALA A 66 -13.01 23.95 -13.02
N GLY A 67 -12.25 24.96 -12.61
CA GLY A 67 -10.80 25.07 -12.76
C GLY A 67 -10.36 25.77 -14.04
N PHE A 68 -9.08 25.66 -14.39
CA PHE A 68 -8.52 26.30 -15.58
C PHE A 68 -9.01 25.63 -16.88
N ASP A 69 -9.21 26.39 -17.95
CA ASP A 69 -9.68 25.83 -19.21
C ASP A 69 -8.59 24.99 -19.90
N PHE A 70 -8.65 23.69 -19.65
CA PHE A 70 -7.87 22.62 -20.27
C PHE A 70 -7.80 22.69 -21.81
N ASN A 71 -8.72 23.38 -22.51
CA ASN A 71 -8.62 23.59 -23.95
C ASN A 71 -7.40 24.41 -24.33
N LEU A 72 -7.06 25.46 -23.55
CA LEU A 72 -5.91 26.34 -23.76
C LEU A 72 -4.56 25.60 -23.68
N PHE A 73 -4.48 24.53 -22.89
CA PHE A 73 -3.24 23.77 -22.70
C PHE A 73 -2.75 23.17 -24.02
N GLY A 74 -1.52 23.52 -24.41
CA GLY A 74 -0.91 23.18 -25.69
C GLY A 74 -1.12 24.21 -26.82
N THR A 75 -1.71 25.37 -26.54
CA THR A 75 -1.79 26.51 -27.47
C THR A 75 -0.71 27.56 -27.18
N PRO A 76 -0.38 28.48 -28.12
CA PRO A 76 0.56 29.58 -27.87
C PRO A 76 0.20 30.46 -26.67
N ALA A 77 -1.08 30.58 -26.32
CA ALA A 77 -1.55 31.33 -25.14
C ALA A 77 -1.09 30.73 -23.78
N MET A 78 -0.40 29.58 -23.79
CA MET A 78 0.28 29.01 -22.62
C MET A 78 1.75 29.42 -22.48
N HIS A 79 2.34 30.08 -23.50
CA HIS A 79 3.77 30.37 -23.53
C HIS A 79 4.17 31.40 -22.47
N ASP A 80 3.37 32.46 -22.32
CA ASP A 80 3.63 33.57 -21.40
C ASP A 80 3.00 33.34 -20.00
N LEU A 81 2.40 32.17 -19.79
CA LEU A 81 1.65 31.81 -18.59
C LEU A 81 2.47 31.85 -17.28
N PRO A 82 3.79 31.57 -17.25
CA PRO A 82 4.60 31.72 -16.04
C PRO A 82 4.65 33.16 -15.50
N ALA A 83 4.73 34.15 -16.40
CA ALA A 83 4.72 35.57 -16.01
C ALA A 83 3.31 36.00 -15.56
N ALA A 84 2.29 35.64 -16.34
CA ALA A 84 0.89 35.95 -15.99
C ALA A 84 0.46 35.30 -14.66
N ARG A 85 0.95 34.09 -14.33
CA ARG A 85 0.72 33.42 -13.04
C ARG A 85 1.19 34.27 -11.85
N GLN A 86 2.35 34.91 -11.94
CA GLN A 86 2.89 35.71 -10.83
C GLN A 86 2.00 36.93 -10.55
N ASP A 87 1.56 37.63 -11.61
CA ASP A 87 0.56 38.69 -11.50
C ASP A 87 -0.76 38.17 -10.89
N TRP A 88 -1.33 37.08 -11.41
CA TRP A 88 -2.59 36.54 -10.88
C TRP A 88 -2.49 36.15 -9.40
N LEU A 89 -1.36 35.61 -8.95
CA LEU A 89 -1.09 35.32 -7.54
C LEU A 89 -0.98 36.59 -6.69
N ALA A 90 -0.31 37.63 -7.19
CA ALA A 90 -0.25 38.93 -6.52
C ALA A 90 -1.65 39.56 -6.41
N GLN A 91 -2.43 39.54 -7.49
CA GLN A 91 -3.79 40.09 -7.52
C GLN A 91 -4.78 39.29 -6.65
N MET A 92 -4.73 37.96 -6.63
CA MET A 92 -5.48 37.15 -5.66
C MET A 92 -5.13 37.52 -4.22
N SER A 93 -3.84 37.67 -3.93
CA SER A 93 -3.35 38.01 -2.58
C SER A 93 -3.73 39.43 -2.18
N ALA A 94 -3.76 40.38 -3.12
CA ALA A 94 -4.10 41.79 -2.90
C ALA A 94 -5.62 42.06 -2.85
N LEU A 95 -6.44 41.31 -3.60
CA LEU A 95 -7.87 41.63 -3.80
C LEU A 95 -8.84 40.67 -3.08
N LEU A 96 -8.45 39.41 -2.89
CA LEU A 96 -9.25 38.44 -2.12
C LEU A 96 -8.74 38.35 -0.68
N GLU A 97 -7.45 38.14 -0.51
CA GLU A 97 -6.90 37.74 0.79
C GLU A 97 -6.61 38.93 1.71
N ASN A 98 -5.89 39.94 1.22
CA ASN A 98 -5.42 41.10 2.00
C ASN A 98 -6.09 42.44 1.65
N GLY A 99 -7.03 42.48 0.69
CA GLY A 99 -7.67 43.73 0.24
C GLY A 99 -8.38 44.49 1.36
N ALA A 100 -8.69 45.77 1.18
CA ALA A 100 -9.26 46.61 2.24
C ALA A 100 -10.46 45.95 2.95
N LYS A 101 -11.34 45.30 2.18
CA LYS A 101 -12.57 44.66 2.62
C LYS A 101 -12.45 43.14 2.61
N PRO A 102 -13.10 42.42 3.55
CA PRO A 102 -13.09 40.97 3.58
C PRO A 102 -13.86 40.35 2.41
N THR A 103 -13.44 39.14 2.02
CA THR A 103 -14.05 38.38 0.93
C THR A 103 -14.54 37.01 1.37
N VAL A 104 -15.70 36.60 0.85
CA VAL A 104 -16.30 35.28 1.11
C VAL A 104 -16.64 34.60 -0.21
N ALA A 105 -16.21 33.35 -0.41
CA ALA A 105 -16.64 32.54 -1.53
C ALA A 105 -17.99 31.88 -1.22
N ALA A 106 -19.00 32.14 -2.06
CA ALA A 106 -20.29 31.44 -2.07
C ALA A 106 -20.24 30.37 -3.17
N ILE A 107 -19.92 29.14 -2.78
CA ILE A 107 -19.62 28.02 -3.68
C ILE A 107 -20.89 27.22 -3.95
N GLN A 108 -21.35 27.24 -5.20
CA GLN A 108 -22.37 26.29 -5.67
C GLN A 108 -21.73 25.21 -6.54
N GLY A 109 -22.02 23.94 -6.29
CA GLY A 109 -21.55 22.83 -7.13
C GLY A 109 -20.01 22.76 -7.23
N PRO A 110 -19.43 22.60 -8.44
CA PRO A 110 -17.98 22.38 -8.58
C PRO A 110 -17.13 23.64 -8.33
N ALA A 111 -16.23 23.55 -7.35
CA ALA A 111 -15.07 24.43 -7.17
C ALA A 111 -13.78 23.59 -7.24
N LEU A 112 -13.26 23.40 -8.46
CA LEU A 112 -12.17 22.45 -8.73
C LEU A 112 -10.89 23.15 -9.20
N GLY A 113 -9.73 22.64 -8.82
CA GLY A 113 -8.43 23.15 -9.25
C GLY A 113 -8.25 24.62 -8.94
N GLY A 114 -7.86 25.41 -9.94
CA GLY A 114 -7.83 26.89 -9.85
C GLY A 114 -9.11 27.55 -9.31
N GLY A 115 -10.28 26.92 -9.47
CA GLY A 115 -11.52 27.37 -8.83
C GLY A 115 -11.53 27.17 -7.31
N CYS A 116 -11.01 26.03 -6.84
CA CYS A 116 -10.75 25.79 -5.42
C CYS A 116 -9.67 26.74 -4.88
N GLU A 117 -8.64 27.05 -5.67
CA GLU A 117 -7.56 27.96 -5.29
C GLU A 117 -8.04 29.42 -5.12
N LEU A 118 -8.93 29.90 -5.99
CA LEU A 118 -9.64 31.18 -5.82
C LEU A 118 -10.51 31.19 -4.54
N ALA A 119 -11.25 30.11 -4.27
CA ALA A 119 -12.04 29.99 -3.06
C ALA A 119 -11.18 30.00 -1.78
N MET A 120 -10.01 29.33 -1.81
CA MET A 120 -9.06 29.32 -0.68
C MET A 120 -8.35 30.66 -0.44
N ALA A 121 -8.23 31.50 -1.47
CA ALA A 121 -7.72 32.88 -1.34
C ALA A 121 -8.73 33.86 -0.72
N CYS A 122 -10.02 33.51 -0.70
CA CYS A 122 -11.03 34.28 0.03
C CYS A 122 -10.87 34.10 1.55
N ASN A 123 -11.28 35.08 2.34
CA ASN A 123 -11.16 35.02 3.81
C ASN A 123 -12.05 33.92 4.42
N ALA A 124 -13.25 33.69 3.86
CA ALA A 124 -14.13 32.56 4.21
C ALA A 124 -14.80 31.90 2.99
N ARG A 125 -15.39 30.73 3.21
CA ARG A 125 -16.05 29.85 2.23
C ARG A 125 -17.33 29.27 2.81
N VAL A 126 -18.46 29.57 2.17
CA VAL A 126 -19.75 28.89 2.38
C VAL A 126 -20.05 28.09 1.12
N CYS A 127 -20.56 26.86 1.23
CA CYS A 127 -20.99 26.09 0.07
C CYS A 127 -22.39 25.50 0.19
N ASP A 128 -22.97 25.12 -0.96
CA ASP A 128 -24.21 24.34 -0.99
C ASP A 128 -23.96 22.85 -0.68
N THR A 129 -25.00 22.14 -0.23
CA THR A 129 -24.95 20.68 -0.01
C THR A 129 -24.58 19.87 -1.27
N GLY A 130 -24.76 20.42 -2.48
CA GLY A 130 -24.34 19.83 -3.74
C GLY A 130 -22.88 20.09 -4.14
N ALA A 131 -22.11 20.84 -3.33
CA ALA A 131 -20.78 21.28 -3.69
C ALA A 131 -19.75 20.14 -3.83
N GLN A 132 -18.79 20.32 -4.72
CA GLN A 132 -17.63 19.45 -4.89
C GLN A 132 -16.36 20.28 -4.96
N LEU A 133 -15.46 20.08 -3.99
CA LEU A 133 -14.21 20.82 -3.87
C LEU A 133 -13.01 19.89 -4.11
N GLY A 134 -11.90 20.41 -4.63
CA GLY A 134 -10.64 19.66 -4.68
C GLY A 134 -9.68 20.07 -5.78
N LEU A 135 -8.52 19.41 -5.82
CA LEU A 135 -7.36 19.77 -6.62
C LEU A 135 -6.94 18.61 -7.56
N PRO A 136 -7.59 18.47 -8.73
CA PRO A 136 -7.43 17.31 -9.62
C PRO A 136 -6.16 17.33 -10.50
N GLU A 137 -5.29 18.33 -10.37
CA GLU A 137 -4.17 18.64 -11.28
C GLU A 137 -3.24 17.44 -11.57
N VAL A 138 -2.94 16.61 -10.57
CA VAL A 138 -2.10 15.40 -10.73
C VAL A 138 -2.63 14.41 -11.76
N ARG A 139 -3.95 14.42 -12.00
CA ARG A 139 -4.61 13.56 -13.00
C ARG A 139 -4.41 14.06 -14.43
N LEU A 140 -3.91 15.27 -14.60
CA LEU A 140 -3.47 15.88 -15.85
C LEU A 140 -1.94 15.93 -15.98
N GLY A 141 -1.19 15.41 -15.01
CA GLY A 141 0.28 15.43 -15.03
C GLY A 141 0.92 16.74 -14.58
N ILE A 142 0.18 17.56 -13.83
CA ILE A 142 0.61 18.83 -13.24
C ILE A 142 0.30 18.84 -11.73
N LEU A 143 0.49 19.97 -11.07
CA LEU A 143 0.17 20.21 -9.65
C LEU A 143 -0.64 21.53 -9.53
N PRO A 144 -1.24 21.84 -8.38
CA PRO A 144 -1.88 23.14 -8.15
C PRO A 144 -0.92 24.30 -8.45
N GLY A 145 -1.45 25.42 -8.94
CA GLY A 145 -0.65 26.48 -9.57
C GLY A 145 -1.08 27.91 -9.27
N LEU A 146 -2.13 28.12 -8.48
CA LEU A 146 -2.58 29.42 -7.98
C LEU A 146 -2.52 29.46 -6.43
N GLY A 147 -1.52 28.79 -5.86
CA GLY A 147 -1.22 28.74 -4.44
C GLY A 147 -1.89 27.61 -3.68
N GLY A 148 -2.46 26.61 -4.35
CA GLY A 148 -3.09 25.44 -3.75
C GLY A 148 -2.12 24.61 -2.91
N THR A 149 -0.84 24.49 -3.31
CA THR A 149 0.17 23.80 -2.48
C THR A 149 0.47 24.55 -1.17
N GLN A 150 0.13 25.83 -1.10
CA GLN A 150 0.45 26.72 0.02
C GLN A 150 -0.75 27.03 0.91
N ARG A 151 -1.95 27.18 0.33
CA ARG A 151 -3.18 27.46 1.07
C ARG A 151 -3.82 26.20 1.63
N THR A 152 -3.76 25.06 0.94
CA THR A 152 -4.39 23.82 1.43
C THR A 152 -3.78 23.33 2.75
N PRO A 153 -2.45 23.18 2.92
CA PRO A 153 -1.86 22.75 4.19
C PRO A 153 -2.13 23.72 5.36
N ARG A 154 -2.31 25.01 5.05
CA ARG A 154 -2.63 26.08 6.01
C ARG A 154 -4.08 26.08 6.48
N LEU A 155 -4.99 25.47 5.73
CA LEU A 155 -6.40 25.29 6.12
C LEU A 155 -6.65 23.94 6.80
N VAL A 156 -6.17 22.84 6.23
CA VAL A 156 -6.61 21.47 6.60
C VAL A 156 -5.51 20.61 7.22
N GLY A 157 -4.31 21.17 7.40
CA GLY A 157 -3.11 20.42 7.81
C GLY A 157 -2.47 19.62 6.68
N MET A 158 -1.18 19.30 6.83
CA MET A 158 -0.39 18.65 5.79
C MET A 158 -0.95 17.27 5.38
N ASP A 159 -1.42 16.44 6.33
CA ASP A 159 -2.00 15.12 6.05
C ASP A 159 -3.16 15.20 5.03
N GLN A 160 -4.16 16.04 5.32
CA GLN A 160 -5.36 16.13 4.48
C GLN A 160 -5.10 16.91 3.19
N ALA A 161 -4.18 17.88 3.22
CA ALA A 161 -3.76 18.57 2.02
C ALA A 161 -3.06 17.62 1.03
N LEU A 162 -2.17 16.74 1.52
CA LEU A 162 -1.54 15.71 0.71
C LEU A 162 -2.56 14.66 0.23
N ASN A 163 -3.51 14.23 1.06
CA ASN A 163 -4.60 13.35 0.62
C ASN A 163 -5.41 13.95 -0.53
N LEU A 164 -5.79 15.23 -0.44
CA LEU A 164 -6.56 15.93 -1.47
C LEU A 164 -5.74 16.09 -2.76
N MET A 165 -4.51 16.63 -2.65
CA MET A 165 -3.66 16.94 -3.80
C MET A 165 -3.11 15.70 -4.52
N LEU A 166 -2.68 14.67 -3.79
CA LEU A 166 -2.07 13.47 -4.40
C LEU A 166 -3.12 12.48 -4.94
N SER A 167 -4.35 12.50 -4.41
CA SER A 167 -5.44 11.68 -4.96
C SER A 167 -6.11 12.33 -6.17
N GLY A 168 -6.15 13.66 -6.21
CA GLY A 168 -6.87 14.45 -7.21
C GLY A 168 -8.37 14.15 -7.28
N GLN A 169 -8.96 13.56 -6.25
CA GLN A 169 -10.41 13.35 -6.20
C GLN A 169 -11.08 14.59 -5.61
N PRO A 170 -12.21 15.06 -6.18
CA PRO A 170 -13.11 15.95 -5.46
C PRO A 170 -13.67 15.28 -4.21
N ILE A 171 -13.89 16.07 -3.16
CA ILE A 171 -14.56 15.69 -1.92
C ILE A 171 -15.94 16.38 -1.86
N SER A 172 -16.86 15.87 -1.03
CA SER A 172 -18.19 16.46 -0.85
C SER A 172 -18.16 17.75 -0.03
N ALA A 173 -19.29 18.46 0.02
CA ALA A 173 -19.51 19.59 0.92
C ALA A 173 -19.23 19.22 2.39
N ASP A 174 -19.76 18.09 2.85
CA ASP A 174 -19.62 17.61 4.24
C ASP A 174 -18.17 17.21 4.56
N ASP A 175 -17.49 16.51 3.63
CA ASP A 175 -16.06 16.20 3.76
C ASP A 175 -15.22 17.49 3.86
N ALA A 176 -15.54 18.48 3.03
CA ALA A 176 -14.82 19.76 2.97
C ALA A 176 -15.01 20.59 4.24
N LEU A 177 -16.19 20.53 4.86
CA LEU A 177 -16.45 21.08 6.19
C LEU A 177 -15.67 20.32 7.27
N ALA A 178 -15.74 18.98 7.25
CA ALA A 178 -15.12 18.13 8.27
C ALA A 178 -13.57 18.24 8.33
N ILE A 179 -12.91 18.63 7.23
CA ILE A 179 -11.46 18.91 7.21
C ILE A 179 -11.10 20.39 7.37
N GLY A 180 -12.06 21.31 7.45
CA GLY A 180 -11.82 22.77 7.57
C GLY A 180 -11.46 23.47 6.25
N LEU A 181 -11.76 22.86 5.09
CA LEU A 181 -11.59 23.50 3.78
C LEU A 181 -12.71 24.51 3.51
N VAL A 182 -13.94 24.19 3.96
CA VAL A 182 -15.14 25.04 3.97
C VAL A 182 -15.46 25.41 5.41
N ASP A 183 -16.05 26.59 5.63
CA ASP A 183 -16.43 27.06 6.97
C ASP A 183 -17.87 26.68 7.34
N GLU A 184 -18.81 26.78 6.39
CA GLU A 184 -20.22 26.44 6.59
C GLU A 184 -20.86 25.82 5.33
N VAL A 185 -21.76 24.85 5.51
CA VAL A 185 -22.56 24.19 4.46
C VAL A 185 -24.03 24.52 4.67
N VAL A 186 -24.76 24.85 3.61
CA VAL A 186 -26.19 25.20 3.65
C VAL A 186 -26.97 24.66 2.44
N PRO A 187 -28.31 24.61 2.48
CA PRO A 187 -29.11 24.39 1.26
C PRO A 187 -28.87 25.48 0.21
N GLU A 188 -28.97 25.12 -1.07
CA GLU A 188 -28.75 26.02 -2.23
C GLU A 188 -29.44 27.38 -2.08
N GLN A 189 -30.71 27.36 -1.66
CA GLN A 189 -31.56 28.55 -1.53
C GLN A 189 -31.04 29.54 -0.47
N GLY A 190 -30.27 29.07 0.52
CA GLY A 190 -29.68 29.89 1.58
C GLY A 190 -28.28 30.41 1.27
N LEU A 191 -27.58 29.86 0.26
CA LEU A 191 -26.14 30.04 0.04
C LEU A 191 -25.72 31.52 -0.02
N LEU A 192 -26.35 32.31 -0.90
CA LEU A 192 -25.95 33.70 -1.10
C LEU A 192 -26.26 34.59 0.10
N ALA A 193 -27.42 34.39 0.75
CA ALA A 193 -27.80 35.12 1.96
C ALA A 193 -26.85 34.82 3.12
N LYS A 194 -26.48 33.54 3.30
CA LYS A 194 -25.52 33.09 4.31
C LYS A 194 -24.12 33.64 4.07
N ALA A 195 -23.63 33.61 2.83
CA ALA A 195 -22.33 34.17 2.47
C ALA A 195 -22.27 35.69 2.68
N LYS A 196 -23.33 36.44 2.32
CA LYS A 196 -23.45 37.88 2.62
C LYS A 196 -23.41 38.13 4.13
N ARG A 197 -24.16 37.37 4.94
CA ARG A 197 -24.14 37.50 6.41
C ARG A 197 -22.76 37.26 6.99
N LEU A 198 -22.06 36.21 6.56
CA LEU A 198 -20.70 35.91 7.01
C LEU A 198 -19.70 37.01 6.59
N ALA A 199 -19.84 37.55 5.38
CA ALA A 199 -18.99 38.65 4.89
C ALA A 199 -19.16 39.93 5.73
N LEU A 200 -20.39 40.26 6.14
CA LEU A 200 -20.70 41.39 7.03
C LEU A 200 -20.26 41.13 8.48
N ASP A 201 -20.41 39.90 8.98
CA ASP A 201 -19.92 39.51 10.31
C ASP A 201 -18.37 39.53 10.39
N ILE A 202 -17.67 39.30 9.28
CA ILE A 202 -16.20 39.52 9.21
C ILE A 202 -15.88 41.03 9.09
N ALA A 203 -16.63 41.81 8.31
CA ALA A 203 -16.37 43.25 8.13
C ALA A 203 -16.60 44.06 9.41
N SER A 204 -17.56 43.66 10.24
CA SER A 204 -17.82 44.23 11.58
C SER A 204 -16.88 43.70 12.67
N GLY A 205 -15.93 42.81 12.36
CA GLY A 205 -14.98 42.24 13.32
C GLY A 205 -15.55 41.15 14.23
N LYS A 206 -16.85 40.85 14.15
CA LYS A 206 -17.52 39.78 14.93
C LYS A 206 -16.97 38.39 14.62
N VAL A 207 -16.49 38.16 13.39
CA VAL A 207 -15.77 36.95 12.98
C VAL A 207 -14.33 37.32 12.56
N PRO A 208 -13.28 36.69 13.12
CA PRO A 208 -11.90 37.02 12.78
C PRO A 208 -11.58 36.86 11.28
N ARG A 209 -11.00 37.90 10.67
CA ARG A 209 -10.63 37.89 9.24
C ARG A 209 -9.39 37.03 8.98
N ARG A 210 -9.59 35.73 8.73
CA ARG A 210 -8.55 34.79 8.32
C ARG A 210 -7.88 35.21 7.01
N ARG A 211 -6.55 35.27 7.00
CA ARG A 211 -5.70 35.38 5.80
C ARG A 211 -4.91 34.08 5.65
N THR A 212 -5.35 33.21 4.74
CA THR A 212 -4.91 31.81 4.63
C THR A 212 -3.39 31.61 4.58
N LEU A 213 -2.66 32.40 3.80
CA LEU A 213 -1.20 32.32 3.68
C LEU A 213 -0.45 32.76 4.95
N GLN A 214 -1.10 33.57 5.82
CA GLN A 214 -0.54 34.03 7.10
C GLN A 214 -0.88 33.08 8.27
N LEU A 215 -1.61 31.98 8.03
CA LEU A 215 -1.89 30.96 9.05
C LEU A 215 -0.67 30.06 9.30
N ASN A 216 -0.21 30.08 10.55
CA ASN A 216 0.87 29.22 11.04
C ASN A 216 0.38 28.08 11.96
N SER A 217 -0.91 28.00 12.28
CA SER A 217 -1.50 26.96 13.16
C SER A 217 -1.22 25.53 12.71
N HIS A 218 -1.10 25.32 11.39
CA HIS A 218 -0.80 24.03 10.77
C HIS A 218 0.56 24.01 10.04
N MET A 219 1.32 25.11 10.11
CA MET A 219 2.59 25.32 9.41
C MET A 219 3.62 25.98 10.34
N GLN A 220 3.69 25.50 11.59
CA GLN A 220 4.79 25.83 12.50
C GLN A 220 6.11 25.28 11.91
N THR A 221 7.23 25.95 12.15
CA THR A 221 8.57 25.53 11.70
C THR A 221 9.33 24.71 12.74
N SER A 222 8.73 24.46 13.89
CA SER A 222 9.25 23.61 14.97
C SER A 222 8.08 23.01 15.77
N GLY A 223 8.37 22.14 16.76
CA GLY A 223 7.36 21.50 17.60
C GLY A 223 6.59 20.36 16.92
N GLU A 224 5.51 19.91 17.57
CA GLU A 224 4.76 18.71 17.16
C GLU A 224 4.05 18.87 15.82
N VAL A 225 3.53 20.07 15.52
CA VAL A 225 2.86 20.37 14.24
C VAL A 225 3.85 20.26 13.09
N PHE A 226 5.08 20.79 13.25
CA PHE A 226 6.15 20.63 12.26
C PHE A 226 6.56 19.17 12.10
N ALA A 227 6.81 18.47 13.20
CA ALA A 227 7.20 17.06 13.17
C ALA A 227 6.16 16.18 12.45
N ARG A 228 4.87 16.43 12.71
CA ARG A 228 3.76 15.77 12.01
C ARG A 228 3.71 16.12 10.52
N ALA A 229 3.89 17.39 10.16
CA ALA A 229 3.90 17.81 8.75
C ALA A 229 5.10 17.23 7.96
N VAL A 230 6.27 17.13 8.59
CA VAL A 230 7.45 16.44 8.03
C VAL A 230 7.20 14.94 7.88
N ALA A 231 6.60 14.29 8.89
CA ALA A 231 6.23 12.88 8.81
C ALA A 231 5.19 12.60 7.70
N ALA A 232 4.22 13.50 7.51
CA ALA A 232 3.24 13.40 6.42
C ALA A 232 3.90 13.47 5.03
N LEU A 233 4.85 14.40 4.84
CA LEU A 233 5.64 14.53 3.60
C LEU A 233 6.54 13.30 3.35
N ALA A 234 7.18 12.78 4.40
CA ALA A 234 7.98 11.56 4.32
C ALA A 234 7.13 10.34 3.94
N GLN A 235 6.01 10.13 4.65
CA GLN A 235 5.11 9.01 4.38
C GLN A 235 4.50 9.10 2.97
N ALA A 236 4.17 10.30 2.49
CA ALA A 236 3.70 10.52 1.12
C ALA A 236 4.79 10.20 0.09
N LYS A 237 6.06 10.56 0.34
CA LYS A 237 7.20 10.24 -0.54
C LYS A 237 7.41 8.72 -0.65
N GLU A 238 7.34 8.01 0.47
CA GLU A 238 7.34 6.53 0.50
C GLU A 238 6.14 5.95 -0.24
N ASP A 239 4.95 6.52 -0.08
CA ASP A 239 3.75 6.05 -0.80
C ASP A 239 3.89 6.20 -2.31
N LEU A 240 4.46 7.30 -2.80
CA LEU A 240 4.79 7.47 -4.21
C LEU A 240 5.84 6.46 -4.69
N GLN A 241 6.85 6.15 -3.87
CA GLN A 241 7.85 5.11 -4.19
C GLN A 241 7.22 3.72 -4.26
N ARG A 242 6.45 3.32 -3.23
CA ARG A 242 5.74 2.02 -3.16
C ARG A 242 4.77 1.85 -4.33
N ARG A 243 4.03 2.90 -4.69
CA ARG A 243 3.09 2.92 -5.84
C ARG A 243 3.80 3.11 -7.20
N ARG A 244 5.13 3.22 -7.24
CA ARG A 244 5.96 3.52 -8.44
C ARG A 244 5.55 4.81 -9.18
N LEU A 245 4.94 5.75 -8.47
CA LEU A 245 4.53 7.07 -8.98
C LEU A 245 5.68 8.08 -8.99
N THR A 246 6.84 7.79 -8.39
CA THR A 246 8.06 8.62 -8.53
C THR A 246 8.55 8.76 -9.98
N GLY A 247 8.28 7.77 -10.85
CA GLY A 247 8.50 7.88 -12.30
C GLY A 247 7.57 8.89 -13.01
N GLN A 248 6.62 9.47 -12.28
CA GLN A 248 5.72 10.53 -12.73
C GLN A 248 6.05 11.83 -11.97
N GLY A 249 7.13 12.50 -12.38
CA GLY A 249 7.81 13.55 -11.60
C GLY A 249 6.94 14.69 -11.04
N HIS A 250 5.77 14.98 -11.62
CA HIS A 250 4.84 15.98 -11.10
C HIS A 250 4.35 15.67 -9.66
N TYR A 251 4.25 14.41 -9.25
CA TYR A 251 3.94 14.07 -7.85
C TYR A 251 5.10 14.42 -6.90
N VAL A 252 6.35 14.28 -7.34
CA VAL A 252 7.53 14.62 -6.53
C VAL A 252 7.67 16.13 -6.42
N LEU A 253 7.52 16.85 -7.54
CA LEU A 253 7.50 18.31 -7.61
C LEU A 253 6.40 18.93 -6.72
N LEU A 254 5.26 18.25 -6.55
CA LEU A 254 4.20 18.66 -5.63
C LEU A 254 4.63 18.55 -4.16
N LEU A 255 5.29 17.44 -3.77
CA LEU A 255 5.85 17.30 -2.42
C LEU A 255 6.96 18.34 -2.16
N GLU A 256 7.79 18.65 -3.15
CA GLU A 256 8.83 19.67 -3.04
C GLU A 256 8.26 21.09 -2.84
N ALA A 257 7.21 21.46 -3.57
CA ALA A 257 6.52 22.74 -3.39
C ALA A 257 5.86 22.86 -1.99
N ALA A 258 5.21 21.79 -1.53
CA ALA A 258 4.62 21.73 -0.18
C ALA A 258 5.69 21.77 0.93
N ALA A 259 6.82 21.07 0.75
CA ALA A 259 7.94 21.04 1.70
C ALA A 259 8.66 22.40 1.78
N ALA A 260 8.93 23.06 0.65
CA ALA A 260 9.49 24.41 0.63
C ALA A 260 8.56 25.41 1.34
N GLY A 261 7.25 25.26 1.14
CA GLY A 261 6.21 26.05 1.81
C GLY A 261 6.10 25.85 3.32
N LEU A 262 6.56 24.70 3.83
CA LEU A 262 6.65 24.37 5.26
C LEU A 262 7.97 24.86 5.87
N ALA A 263 9.10 24.64 5.20
CA ALA A 263 10.43 24.95 5.71
C ALA A 263 10.80 26.45 5.62
N HIS A 264 10.31 27.15 4.60
CA HIS A 264 10.72 28.53 4.27
C HIS A 264 9.53 29.50 4.11
N GLY A 265 8.34 29.08 4.52
CA GLY A 265 7.13 29.92 4.52
C GLY A 265 6.46 30.08 3.14
N PRO A 266 5.34 30.83 3.10
CA PRO A 266 4.42 30.84 1.96
C PRO A 266 5.03 31.44 0.69
N ALA A 267 5.89 32.47 0.80
CA ALA A 267 6.46 33.15 -0.36
C ALA A 267 7.39 32.23 -1.17
N VAL A 268 8.33 31.57 -0.49
CA VAL A 268 9.24 30.58 -1.11
C VAL A 268 8.46 29.38 -1.64
N GLY A 269 7.42 28.94 -0.92
CA GLY A 269 6.50 27.91 -1.40
C GLY A 269 5.74 28.29 -2.68
N LEU A 270 5.25 29.53 -2.81
CA LEU A 270 4.56 30.02 -4.03
C LEU A 270 5.51 30.16 -5.23
N GLN A 271 6.78 30.50 -4.99
CA GLN A 271 7.82 30.45 -6.02
C GLN A 271 8.09 29.01 -6.45
N LYS A 272 8.34 28.10 -5.49
CA LYS A 272 8.64 26.68 -5.77
C LYS A 272 7.49 25.98 -6.49
N GLU A 273 6.24 26.28 -6.13
CA GLU A 273 5.04 25.84 -6.85
C GLU A 273 5.06 26.28 -8.33
N GLY A 274 5.56 27.48 -8.64
CA GLY A 274 5.68 27.98 -10.01
C GLY A 274 6.73 27.24 -10.84
N GLU A 275 7.93 27.09 -10.28
CA GLU A 275 9.01 26.29 -10.88
C GLU A 275 8.55 24.85 -11.15
N ALA A 276 7.94 24.23 -10.14
CA ALA A 276 7.35 22.89 -10.21
C ALA A 276 6.26 22.80 -11.27
N PHE A 277 5.32 23.75 -11.32
CA PHE A 277 4.23 23.78 -12.30
C PHE A 277 4.77 23.86 -13.72
N GLN A 278 5.75 24.74 -13.97
CA GLN A 278 6.38 24.91 -15.28
C GLN A 278 7.15 23.66 -15.72
N ALA A 279 7.90 23.01 -14.80
CA ALA A 279 8.57 21.74 -15.07
C ALA A 279 7.58 20.58 -15.34
N ALA A 280 6.45 20.54 -14.63
CA ALA A 280 5.41 19.54 -14.86
C ALA A 280 4.65 19.76 -16.19
N ALA A 281 4.24 21.00 -16.49
CA ALA A 281 3.50 21.35 -17.70
C ALA A 281 4.34 21.19 -18.98
N SER A 282 5.65 21.45 -18.91
CA SER A 282 6.59 21.19 -20.01
C SER A 282 6.92 19.70 -20.22
N SER A 283 6.47 18.80 -19.32
CA SER A 283 6.76 17.36 -19.43
C SER A 283 6.01 16.65 -20.57
N ARG A 284 6.63 15.58 -21.10
CA ARG A 284 5.98 14.66 -22.05
C ARG A 284 4.76 13.95 -21.42
N LEU A 285 4.81 13.71 -20.11
CA LEU A 285 3.75 13.05 -19.36
C LEU A 285 2.48 13.90 -19.28
N HIS A 286 2.60 15.19 -18.97
CA HIS A 286 1.48 16.14 -19.02
C HIS A 286 0.80 16.14 -20.39
N ARG A 287 1.59 16.30 -21.48
CA ARG A 287 1.03 16.28 -22.85
C ARG A 287 0.25 15.00 -23.16
N MET A 288 0.73 13.84 -22.71
CA MET A 288 0.02 12.57 -22.88
C MET A 288 -1.28 12.49 -22.07
N LEU A 289 -1.24 12.83 -20.78
CA LEU A 289 -2.42 12.78 -19.89
C LEU A 289 -3.49 13.79 -20.30
N LEU A 290 -3.08 15.01 -20.69
CA LEU A 290 -3.95 16.02 -21.26
C LEU A 290 -4.62 15.55 -22.56
N HIS A 291 -3.88 14.89 -23.47
CA HIS A 291 -4.45 14.37 -24.71
C HIS A 291 -5.49 13.26 -24.43
N LEU A 292 -5.19 12.34 -23.51
CA LEU A 292 -6.14 11.32 -23.05
C LEU A 292 -7.39 11.93 -22.40
N PHE A 293 -7.25 13.02 -21.64
CA PHE A 293 -8.37 13.75 -21.06
C PHE A 293 -9.24 14.47 -22.12
N LYS A 294 -8.60 15.17 -23.08
CA LYS A 294 -9.28 15.81 -24.22
C LYS A 294 -10.04 14.77 -25.06
N LEU A 295 -9.43 13.61 -25.33
CA LEU A 295 -10.07 12.48 -26.02
C LEU A 295 -11.28 11.94 -25.23
N HIS A 296 -11.14 11.70 -23.92
CA HIS A 296 -12.24 11.22 -23.07
C HIS A 296 -13.42 12.19 -23.01
N ARG A 297 -13.17 13.51 -22.95
CA ARG A 297 -14.23 14.54 -23.03
C ARG A 297 -14.86 14.64 -24.42
N SER A 298 -14.10 14.48 -25.50
CA SER A 298 -14.62 14.46 -26.87
C SER A 298 -15.57 13.27 -27.10
N LEU A 299 -15.15 12.07 -26.69
CA LEU A 299 -15.98 10.86 -26.75
C LEU A 299 -17.29 10.99 -25.95
N LYS A 300 -17.25 11.62 -24.77
CA LYS A 300 -18.45 11.91 -23.97
C LYS A 300 -19.43 12.90 -24.62
N LYS A 301 -18.98 13.77 -25.54
CA LYS A 301 -19.84 14.76 -26.21
C LYS A 301 -20.53 14.24 -27.47
N LYS A 302 -20.04 13.15 -28.09
CA LYS A 302 -20.44 12.75 -29.46
C LYS A 302 -21.36 11.53 -29.57
N ALA A 303 -21.76 10.87 -28.47
CA ALA A 303 -22.55 9.64 -28.54
C ALA A 303 -23.58 9.50 -27.39
N PRO A 304 -24.85 9.91 -27.60
CA PRO A 304 -25.97 9.52 -26.74
C PRO A 304 -26.54 8.14 -27.13
N GLY A 305 -27.17 7.45 -26.18
CA GLY A 305 -27.92 6.21 -26.44
C GLY A 305 -27.08 4.90 -26.42
N PRO A 306 -27.72 3.72 -26.58
CA PRO A 306 -27.12 2.41 -26.33
C PRO A 306 -25.98 2.03 -27.27
N VAL A 307 -25.86 2.69 -28.43
CA VAL A 307 -24.68 2.62 -29.32
C VAL A 307 -23.39 2.96 -28.56
N TRP A 308 -23.46 3.75 -27.48
CA TRP A 308 -22.34 4.02 -26.58
C TRP A 308 -21.67 2.75 -26.02
N ALA A 309 -22.43 1.70 -25.70
CA ALA A 309 -21.89 0.47 -25.12
C ALA A 309 -21.15 -0.38 -26.17
N LEU A 310 -21.78 -0.66 -27.31
CA LEU A 310 -21.14 -1.36 -28.43
C LEU A 310 -19.98 -0.55 -29.02
N GLY A 311 -20.14 0.78 -29.12
CA GLY A 311 -19.09 1.70 -29.54
C GLY A 311 -17.93 1.80 -28.56
N HIS A 312 -18.15 1.70 -27.24
CA HIS A 312 -17.05 1.57 -26.27
C HIS A 312 -16.39 0.20 -26.32
N VAL A 313 -17.13 -0.89 -26.46
CA VAL A 313 -16.53 -2.23 -26.61
C VAL A 313 -15.72 -2.31 -27.91
N TYR A 314 -16.28 -1.86 -29.03
CA TYR A 314 -15.57 -1.82 -30.31
C TYR A 314 -14.40 -0.85 -30.26
N ALA A 315 -14.55 0.40 -29.79
CA ALA A 315 -13.42 1.34 -29.72
C ALA A 315 -12.34 0.90 -28.72
N VAL A 316 -12.67 0.24 -27.60
CA VAL A 316 -11.66 -0.30 -26.67
C VAL A 316 -11.01 -1.56 -27.22
N LEU A 317 -11.74 -2.43 -27.93
CA LEU A 317 -11.15 -3.57 -28.65
C LEU A 317 -10.28 -3.11 -29.81
N SER A 318 -10.74 -2.17 -30.65
CA SER A 318 -9.97 -1.58 -31.74
C SER A 318 -8.79 -0.74 -31.22
N LEU A 319 -8.89 -0.09 -30.05
CA LEU A 319 -7.74 0.59 -29.43
C LEU A 319 -6.78 -0.40 -28.76
N LEU A 320 -7.25 -1.52 -28.20
CA LEU A 320 -6.39 -2.61 -27.72
C LEU A 320 -5.68 -3.29 -28.89
N VAL A 321 -6.40 -3.60 -29.96
CA VAL A 321 -5.86 -4.11 -31.22
C VAL A 321 -4.89 -3.09 -31.79
N LEU A 322 -5.22 -1.79 -31.89
CA LEU A 322 -4.33 -0.77 -32.46
C LEU A 322 -3.11 -0.49 -31.57
N VAL A 323 -3.25 -0.41 -30.25
CA VAL A 323 -2.10 -0.24 -29.33
C VAL A 323 -1.19 -1.47 -29.36
N THR A 324 -1.75 -2.66 -29.52
CA THR A 324 -0.99 -3.90 -29.77
C THR A 324 -0.33 -3.86 -31.15
N TYR A 325 -1.07 -3.57 -32.24
CA TYR A 325 -0.61 -3.50 -33.63
C TYR A 325 0.50 -2.46 -33.85
N VAL A 326 0.36 -1.27 -33.27
CA VAL A 326 1.37 -0.20 -33.27
C VAL A 326 2.61 -0.59 -32.45
N LYS A 327 2.45 -1.34 -31.35
CA LYS A 327 3.60 -1.92 -30.61
C LYS A 327 4.21 -3.15 -31.29
N LEU A 328 3.47 -3.88 -32.12
CA LEU A 328 3.95 -5.06 -32.85
C LEU A 328 4.74 -4.69 -34.11
N LEU A 329 4.23 -3.75 -34.91
CA LEU A 329 4.79 -3.46 -36.24
C LEU A 329 5.91 -2.41 -36.23
N ILE A 330 5.93 -1.45 -35.29
CA ILE A 330 7.02 -0.46 -35.22
C ILE A 330 8.39 -1.12 -34.99
N PRO A 331 8.56 -2.08 -34.06
CA PRO A 331 9.82 -2.83 -33.94
C PRO A 331 10.18 -3.57 -35.23
N TYR A 332 9.22 -4.21 -35.88
CA TYR A 332 9.47 -5.05 -37.07
C TYR A 332 9.88 -4.23 -38.30
N ALA A 333 9.20 -3.10 -38.55
CA ALA A 333 9.49 -2.20 -39.66
C ALA A 333 10.81 -1.44 -39.51
N TYR A 334 11.26 -1.15 -38.28
CA TYR A 334 12.59 -0.58 -38.02
C TYR A 334 13.70 -1.63 -38.06
N ALA A 335 13.51 -2.79 -37.42
CA ALA A 335 14.50 -3.87 -37.40
C ALA A 335 14.82 -4.38 -38.82
N SER A 336 13.80 -4.59 -39.65
CA SER A 336 13.99 -5.03 -41.05
C SER A 336 14.72 -4.01 -41.94
N LYS A 337 14.73 -2.71 -41.57
CA LYS A 337 15.57 -1.68 -42.23
C LYS A 337 16.99 -1.65 -41.65
N LEU A 338 17.15 -1.65 -40.32
CA LEU A 338 18.49 -1.69 -39.70
C LEU A 338 19.28 -2.93 -40.13
N CYS A 339 18.67 -4.12 -40.12
CA CYS A 339 19.33 -5.37 -40.53
C CYS A 339 19.68 -5.43 -42.04
N ARG A 340 19.17 -4.52 -42.87
CA ARG A 340 19.67 -4.34 -44.25
C ARG A 340 20.83 -3.35 -44.29
N ALA A 341 20.69 -2.17 -43.65
CA ALA A 341 21.73 -1.16 -43.60
C ALA A 341 23.04 -1.67 -42.97
N PHE A 342 22.96 -2.41 -41.85
CA PHE A 342 24.13 -3.02 -41.21
C PHE A 342 24.82 -4.10 -42.05
N LYS A 343 24.13 -4.68 -43.05
CA LYS A 343 24.67 -5.77 -43.87
C LYS A 343 25.40 -5.29 -45.14
N THR A 344 25.27 -4.01 -45.49
CA THR A 344 25.97 -3.40 -46.64
C THR A 344 26.99 -2.33 -46.25
N GLY A 345 26.90 -1.74 -45.06
CA GLY A 345 27.78 -0.62 -44.66
C GLY A 345 29.16 -1.00 -44.09
N PHE A 346 29.40 -2.25 -43.69
CA PHE A 346 30.54 -2.60 -42.82
C PHE A 346 31.74 -3.29 -43.52
N LEU A 347 31.86 -3.18 -44.85
CA LEU A 347 32.93 -3.82 -45.64
C LEU A 347 33.74 -2.86 -46.54
N GLN A 348 33.47 -1.55 -46.49
CA GLN A 348 34.21 -0.53 -47.25
C GLN A 348 34.43 0.77 -46.46
N SER A 349 35.35 0.75 -45.49
CA SER A 349 36.24 1.88 -45.11
C SER A 349 37.09 1.54 -43.89
N TYR A 350 38.29 0.99 -44.08
CA TYR A 350 39.39 1.04 -43.10
C TYR A 350 40.75 0.94 -43.81
N LYS A 351 41.15 2.02 -44.49
CA LYS A 351 42.48 2.28 -45.05
C LYS A 351 42.77 3.79 -44.97
N GLY A 352 43.92 4.17 -44.41
CA GLY A 352 44.21 5.53 -43.93
C GLY A 352 43.54 5.80 -42.57
N GLY A 353 44.17 6.41 -41.56
CA GLY A 353 45.49 7.07 -41.47
C GLY A 353 45.40 8.58 -41.72
N GLY A 354 45.99 9.47 -40.92
CA GLY A 354 46.79 9.30 -39.68
C GLY A 354 47.19 10.67 -39.07
N GLY A 355 47.99 10.68 -38.00
CA GLY A 355 48.39 11.88 -37.23
C GLY A 355 47.68 11.97 -35.87
N HIS A 356 48.32 12.15 -34.70
CA HIS A 356 49.27 13.20 -34.23
C HIS A 356 48.59 14.54 -33.89
N GLN A 357 48.85 15.22 -32.77
CA GLN A 357 49.91 15.04 -31.73
C GLN A 357 49.47 15.62 -30.36
N GLU A 358 49.87 14.95 -29.25
CA GLU A 358 50.33 15.54 -27.94
C GLU A 358 49.44 16.51 -27.13
N GLN A 359 49.62 16.83 -25.84
CA GLN A 359 50.38 16.37 -24.64
C GLN A 359 49.59 16.92 -23.40
N ALA A 360 49.77 16.65 -22.10
CA ALA A 360 50.49 15.70 -21.22
C ALA A 360 49.84 15.86 -19.80
N GLY A 361 50.10 15.08 -18.74
CA GLY A 361 50.83 13.82 -18.54
C GLY A 361 51.11 13.58 -17.04
N SER A 362 51.64 12.39 -16.69
CA SER A 362 52.25 12.04 -15.38
C SER A 362 51.35 11.93 -14.12
N ALA A 363 51.55 11.03 -13.15
CA ALA A 363 52.13 9.67 -13.13
C ALA A 363 51.85 8.99 -11.76
N ALA A 364 51.80 7.65 -11.70
CA ALA A 364 52.42 6.81 -10.64
C ALA A 364 52.08 5.31 -10.80
N ALA A 365 53.11 4.47 -10.85
CA ALA A 365 53.11 3.03 -10.54
C ALA A 365 54.40 2.77 -9.71
N PRO A 366 54.58 1.63 -9.00
CA PRO A 366 54.79 0.29 -9.56
C PRO A 366 54.06 -0.81 -8.72
N ALA A 367 54.28 -2.13 -8.79
CA ALA A 367 55.33 -2.95 -9.43
C ALA A 367 54.85 -4.35 -9.90
N GLN A 368 55.76 -5.07 -10.56
CA GLN A 368 55.68 -6.43 -11.14
C GLN A 368 56.15 -7.53 -10.12
N PRO A 369 56.23 -8.86 -10.42
CA PRO A 369 56.27 -9.54 -11.73
C PRO A 369 55.41 -10.82 -11.91
N ALA A 370 55.57 -11.49 -13.06
CA ALA A 370 54.86 -12.70 -13.49
C ALA A 370 55.72 -13.98 -13.41
N GLY A 371 55.09 -15.16 -13.56
CA GLY A 371 55.76 -16.47 -13.57
C GLY A 371 55.06 -17.53 -14.44
N ASN A 372 55.85 -18.21 -15.26
CA ASN A 372 55.52 -19.21 -16.29
C ASN A 372 54.54 -20.35 -15.88
N ALA A 373 53.76 -20.87 -16.84
CA ALA A 373 54.04 -22.19 -17.47
C ALA A 373 53.01 -22.65 -18.55
N SER A 374 53.54 -23.36 -19.56
CA SER A 374 52.90 -24.26 -20.56
C SER A 374 51.36 -24.37 -20.65
N GLN A 375 50.80 -23.95 -21.79
CA GLN A 375 49.58 -24.54 -22.33
C GLN A 375 49.91 -25.83 -23.11
N ALA A 376 49.22 -26.93 -22.79
CA ALA A 376 49.08 -28.10 -23.66
C ALA A 376 47.63 -28.19 -24.14
N GLY A 377 47.42 -28.43 -25.43
CA GLY A 377 46.11 -28.26 -26.06
C GLY A 377 45.11 -29.38 -25.72
N ALA A 378 43.95 -28.99 -25.19
CA ALA A 378 42.76 -29.85 -25.12
C ALA A 378 41.53 -29.08 -25.61
N SER A 379 40.90 -29.55 -26.69
CA SER A 379 39.76 -28.87 -27.32
C SER A 379 38.48 -28.99 -26.49
N ARG A 380 38.33 -28.12 -25.49
CA ARG A 380 37.04 -27.91 -24.81
C ARG A 380 36.12 -27.08 -25.68
N ARG A 381 35.26 -27.76 -26.45
CA ARG A 381 34.01 -27.17 -26.96
C ARG A 381 33.30 -26.49 -25.79
N SER A 382 33.10 -25.18 -25.86
CA SER A 382 32.27 -24.46 -24.90
C SER A 382 30.81 -24.84 -25.13
N THR A 383 30.34 -25.88 -24.43
CA THR A 383 28.92 -26.13 -24.27
C THR A 383 28.36 -25.00 -23.42
N HIS A 384 27.66 -24.05 -24.06
CA HIS A 384 26.81 -23.10 -23.33
C HIS A 384 25.71 -23.88 -22.61
N VAL A 385 25.99 -24.27 -21.36
CA VAL A 385 25.01 -24.85 -20.45
C VAL A 385 23.97 -23.78 -20.17
N THR A 386 22.83 -23.89 -20.85
CA THR A 386 21.69 -23.02 -20.62
C THR A 386 21.09 -23.38 -19.28
N MET A 387 21.03 -22.39 -18.38
CA MET A 387 20.48 -22.56 -17.05
C MET A 387 18.97 -22.87 -17.14
N PRO A 388 18.46 -23.98 -16.56
CA PRO A 388 17.03 -24.28 -16.55
C PRO A 388 16.21 -23.12 -15.98
N ARG A 389 15.21 -22.69 -16.75
CA ARG A 389 14.34 -21.56 -16.40
C ARG A 389 13.03 -22.05 -15.80
N CYS A 390 12.76 -21.62 -14.57
CA CYS A 390 11.51 -21.89 -13.87
C CYS A 390 10.61 -20.64 -13.85
N TRP A 391 9.37 -20.78 -14.33
CA TRP A 391 8.32 -19.78 -14.11
C TRP A 391 7.58 -20.10 -12.81
N VAL A 392 7.65 -19.21 -11.83
CA VAL A 392 6.88 -19.28 -10.58
C VAL A 392 5.68 -18.36 -10.72
N MET A 393 4.47 -18.90 -10.68
CA MET A 393 3.24 -18.18 -11.05
C MET A 393 2.26 -18.05 -9.88
N VAL A 394 1.82 -16.81 -9.62
CA VAL A 394 0.71 -16.51 -8.71
C VAL A 394 -0.21 -15.45 -9.31
N LEU A 395 -1.52 -15.73 -9.38
CA LEU A 395 -2.52 -14.79 -9.88
C LEU A 395 -3.09 -13.89 -8.78
N GLY A 396 -2.18 -13.37 -7.96
CA GLY A 396 -2.42 -12.41 -6.89
C GLY A 396 -1.30 -11.39 -6.83
N ASP A 397 -1.32 -10.56 -5.78
CA ASP A 397 -0.21 -9.68 -5.45
C ASP A 397 1.01 -10.53 -5.04
N VAL A 398 2.09 -10.48 -5.83
CA VAL A 398 3.29 -11.32 -5.62
C VAL A 398 3.88 -11.11 -4.23
N GLY A 399 3.92 -9.86 -3.75
CA GLY A 399 4.45 -9.53 -2.41
C GLY A 399 3.57 -10.04 -1.27
N ARG A 400 2.29 -10.35 -1.52
CA ARG A 400 1.36 -10.98 -0.56
C ARG A 400 1.28 -12.50 -0.68
N SER A 401 2.21 -13.12 -1.39
CA SER A 401 2.23 -14.56 -1.66
C SER A 401 3.51 -15.17 -1.08
N PRO A 402 3.68 -15.30 0.25
CA PRO A 402 4.96 -15.60 0.88
C PRO A 402 5.53 -16.93 0.39
N ARG A 403 4.69 -17.97 0.30
CA ARG A 403 5.09 -19.29 -0.20
C ARG A 403 5.72 -19.23 -1.59
N MET A 404 5.11 -18.55 -2.55
CA MET A 404 5.68 -18.41 -3.91
C MET A 404 6.97 -17.59 -3.94
N GLN A 405 7.12 -16.63 -3.02
CA GLN A 405 8.41 -15.96 -2.80
C GLN A 405 9.46 -16.91 -2.20
N TYR A 406 9.09 -17.83 -1.31
CA TYR A 406 9.99 -18.85 -0.75
C TYR A 406 10.35 -19.95 -1.77
N HIS A 407 9.44 -20.31 -2.68
CA HIS A 407 9.76 -21.13 -3.87
C HIS A 407 10.77 -20.41 -4.78
N ALA A 408 10.53 -19.14 -5.11
CA ALA A 408 11.44 -18.34 -5.93
C ALA A 408 12.83 -18.20 -5.26
N SER A 409 12.87 -17.90 -3.96
CA SER A 409 14.11 -17.82 -3.17
C SER A 409 14.86 -19.15 -3.20
N SER A 410 14.16 -20.27 -2.99
CA SER A 410 14.78 -21.59 -2.99
C SER A 410 15.32 -22.01 -4.36
N LEU A 411 14.66 -21.61 -5.44
CA LEU A 411 15.18 -21.76 -6.81
C LEU A 411 16.42 -20.88 -7.03
N CYS A 412 16.41 -19.60 -6.67
CA CYS A 412 17.58 -18.71 -6.81
C CYS A 412 18.79 -19.13 -5.95
N LYS A 413 18.53 -19.75 -4.78
CA LYS A 413 19.52 -20.39 -3.90
C LYS A 413 20.06 -21.72 -4.48
N THR A 414 19.33 -22.37 -5.40
CA THR A 414 19.78 -23.59 -6.09
C THR A 414 20.72 -23.24 -7.25
N PRO A 415 21.91 -23.87 -7.38
CA PRO A 415 22.81 -23.61 -8.49
C PRO A 415 22.15 -23.90 -9.85
N GLY A 416 22.41 -23.04 -10.84
CA GLY A 416 22.00 -23.26 -12.23
C GLY A 416 20.56 -22.92 -12.60
N TYR A 417 19.70 -22.44 -11.70
CA TYR A 417 18.34 -22.01 -12.06
C TYR A 417 18.24 -20.50 -12.35
N GLU A 418 17.47 -20.17 -13.41
CA GLU A 418 16.93 -18.82 -13.65
C GLU A 418 15.44 -18.80 -13.30
N VAL A 419 14.96 -17.74 -12.65
CA VAL A 419 13.58 -17.65 -12.15
C VAL A 419 12.83 -16.47 -12.77
N VAL A 420 11.63 -16.73 -13.30
CA VAL A 420 10.68 -15.67 -13.66
C VAL A 420 9.47 -15.75 -12.73
N LEU A 421 9.30 -14.75 -11.88
CA LEU A 421 8.18 -14.67 -10.93
C LEU A 421 7.05 -13.83 -11.56
N ILE A 422 5.91 -14.48 -11.80
CA ILE A 422 4.79 -13.96 -12.60
C ILE A 422 3.58 -13.71 -11.70
N GLY A 423 3.00 -12.50 -11.75
CA GLY A 423 1.79 -12.15 -10.99
C GLY A 423 1.41 -10.68 -11.08
N TYR A 424 0.60 -10.19 -10.14
CA TYR A 424 0.27 -8.76 -10.03
C TYR A 424 1.27 -8.02 -9.13
N SER A 425 1.58 -6.77 -9.48
CA SER A 425 2.39 -5.88 -8.65
C SER A 425 1.58 -5.31 -7.48
N GLY A 426 2.15 -5.29 -6.27
CA GLY A 426 1.51 -4.65 -5.13
C GLY A 426 2.48 -4.44 -3.96
N ALA A 427 2.50 -5.37 -3.01
CA ALA A 427 3.41 -5.34 -1.87
C ALA A 427 4.88 -5.56 -2.29
N ALA A 428 5.80 -5.16 -1.40
CA ALA A 428 7.22 -5.43 -1.58
C ALA A 428 7.54 -6.93 -1.52
N LEU A 429 8.65 -7.33 -2.15
CA LEU A 429 9.18 -8.69 -2.01
C LEU A 429 9.95 -8.84 -0.68
N ILE A 430 10.05 -10.07 -0.18
CA ILE A 430 10.98 -10.42 0.90
C ILE A 430 12.42 -10.04 0.53
N GLU A 431 13.21 -9.69 1.54
CA GLU A 431 14.58 -9.19 1.38
C GLU A 431 15.50 -10.18 0.65
N GLU A 432 15.32 -11.48 0.89
CA GLU A 432 16.05 -12.56 0.19
C GLU A 432 15.96 -12.51 -1.34
N LEU A 433 14.90 -11.90 -1.90
CA LEU A 433 14.70 -11.79 -3.36
C LEU A 433 15.34 -10.54 -3.97
N GLN A 434 15.81 -9.58 -3.16
CA GLN A 434 16.40 -8.34 -3.67
C GLN A 434 17.76 -8.58 -4.34
N GLN A 435 18.63 -9.42 -3.76
CA GLN A 435 19.92 -9.74 -4.36
C GLN A 435 19.80 -10.60 -5.64
N PRO A 436 18.95 -11.65 -5.71
CA PRO A 436 18.63 -12.35 -6.96
C PRO A 436 18.02 -11.45 -8.05
N LEU A 437 17.25 -10.42 -7.67
CA LEU A 437 16.71 -9.45 -8.61
C LEU A 437 17.81 -8.52 -9.16
N ALA A 438 18.71 -8.06 -8.29
CA ALA A 438 19.82 -7.18 -8.67
C ALA A 438 20.88 -7.87 -9.55
N ASN A 439 21.11 -9.17 -9.36
CA ASN A 439 22.07 -9.95 -10.16
C ASN A 439 21.45 -10.68 -11.38
N GLY A 440 20.16 -10.47 -11.65
CA GLY A 440 19.47 -11.01 -12.82
C GLY A 440 19.03 -12.47 -12.74
N LYS A 441 19.35 -13.22 -11.67
CA LYS A 441 18.82 -14.58 -11.45
C LYS A 441 17.29 -14.61 -11.34
N LEU A 442 16.68 -13.52 -10.89
CA LEU A 442 15.23 -13.34 -10.74
C LEU A 442 14.74 -12.23 -11.68
N SER A 443 13.81 -12.57 -12.57
CA SER A 443 13.05 -11.63 -13.38
C SER A 443 11.59 -11.54 -12.90
N LEU A 444 10.96 -10.37 -13.01
CA LEU A 444 9.58 -10.13 -12.54
C LEU A 444 8.66 -9.80 -13.72
N ALA A 445 7.64 -10.64 -13.93
CA ALA A 445 6.67 -10.50 -15.03
C ALA A 445 5.30 -10.07 -14.49
N TYR A 446 5.03 -8.77 -14.56
CA TYR A 446 3.80 -8.19 -13.99
C TYR A 446 2.63 -8.20 -14.98
N LEU A 447 1.51 -8.78 -14.54
CA LEU A 447 0.24 -8.78 -15.25
C LEU A 447 -0.39 -7.37 -15.20
N PRO A 448 -0.79 -6.78 -16.34
CA PRO A 448 -1.54 -5.53 -16.35
C PRO A 448 -2.88 -5.66 -15.61
N GLU A 449 -3.26 -4.60 -14.89
CA GLU A 449 -4.62 -4.49 -14.36
C GLU A 449 -5.64 -4.23 -15.49
N LEU A 450 -6.88 -4.67 -15.29
CA LEU A 450 -8.01 -4.33 -16.18
C LEU A 450 -8.13 -2.79 -16.32
N PRO A 451 -8.19 -2.22 -17.54
CA PRO A 451 -8.34 -0.78 -17.74
C PRO A 451 -9.50 -0.17 -16.94
N SER A 452 -9.28 1.01 -16.36
CA SER A 452 -10.24 1.67 -15.44
C SER A 452 -11.60 1.99 -16.06
N LEU A 453 -11.70 2.04 -17.39
CA LEU A 453 -12.96 2.14 -18.14
C LEU A 453 -13.81 0.87 -17.99
N LEU A 454 -13.20 -0.32 -18.10
CA LEU A 454 -13.91 -1.62 -18.01
C LEU A 454 -14.29 -1.99 -16.57
N ARG A 455 -13.61 -1.40 -15.56
CA ARG A 455 -14.01 -1.48 -14.14
C ARG A 455 -15.34 -0.75 -13.82
N ARG A 456 -15.88 0.05 -14.75
CA ARG A 456 -17.14 0.79 -14.58
C ARG A 456 -18.37 0.10 -15.20
N LEU A 457 -18.20 -1.08 -15.77
CA LEU A 457 -19.30 -1.88 -16.31
C LEU A 457 -20.16 -2.46 -15.15
N PRO A 458 -21.45 -2.78 -15.38
CA PRO A 458 -22.28 -3.47 -14.39
C PRO A 458 -21.60 -4.76 -13.89
N ARG A 459 -21.78 -5.10 -12.60
CA ARG A 459 -20.96 -6.10 -11.88
C ARG A 459 -20.70 -7.39 -12.68
N VAL A 460 -21.73 -8.01 -13.25
CA VAL A 460 -21.62 -9.24 -14.05
C VAL A 460 -20.74 -9.03 -15.29
N LEU A 461 -20.96 -7.96 -16.04
CA LEU A 461 -20.19 -7.65 -17.25
C LEU A 461 -18.75 -7.21 -16.92
N SER A 462 -18.52 -6.58 -15.77
CA SER A 462 -17.16 -6.27 -15.29
C SER A 462 -16.40 -7.53 -14.88
N LEU A 463 -17.07 -8.52 -14.28
CA LEU A 463 -16.47 -9.83 -13.96
C LEU A 463 -16.11 -10.62 -15.23
N LEU A 464 -17.03 -10.68 -16.21
CA LEU A 464 -16.79 -11.34 -17.50
C LEU A 464 -15.64 -10.67 -18.29
N THR A 465 -15.63 -9.33 -18.37
CA THR A 465 -14.54 -8.60 -19.04
C THR A 465 -13.21 -8.67 -18.30
N LYS A 466 -13.21 -8.75 -16.95
CA LYS A 466 -12.01 -9.07 -16.16
C LYS A 466 -11.46 -10.45 -16.52
N ALA A 467 -12.30 -11.48 -16.52
CA ALA A 467 -11.88 -12.85 -16.82
C ALA A 467 -11.35 -12.99 -18.26
N LEU A 468 -12.01 -12.38 -19.25
CA LEU A 468 -11.55 -12.37 -20.64
C LEU A 468 -10.24 -11.58 -20.83
N PHE A 469 -10.11 -10.42 -20.19
CA PHE A 469 -8.87 -9.64 -20.23
C PHE A 469 -7.69 -10.42 -19.59
N GLN A 470 -7.94 -11.09 -18.47
CA GLN A 470 -6.94 -11.93 -17.80
C GLN A 470 -6.56 -13.16 -18.65
N LEU A 471 -7.52 -13.81 -19.31
CA LEU A 471 -7.30 -14.90 -20.27
C LEU A 471 -6.37 -14.46 -21.40
N LEU A 472 -6.72 -13.39 -22.12
CA LEU A 472 -5.96 -12.89 -23.26
C LEU A 472 -4.56 -12.40 -22.84
N THR A 473 -4.46 -11.74 -21.68
CA THR A 473 -3.19 -11.30 -21.10
C THR A 473 -2.27 -12.48 -20.79
N LEU A 474 -2.78 -13.55 -20.17
CA LEU A 474 -2.00 -14.74 -19.86
C LEU A 474 -1.57 -15.48 -21.12
N LEU A 475 -2.47 -15.65 -22.10
CA LEU A 475 -2.12 -16.24 -23.40
C LEU A 475 -1.01 -15.45 -24.09
N TRP A 476 -1.12 -14.11 -24.14
CA TRP A 476 -0.09 -13.26 -24.74
C TRP A 476 1.26 -13.35 -24.00
N MET A 477 1.22 -13.29 -22.68
CA MET A 477 2.43 -13.30 -21.85
C MET A 477 3.16 -14.65 -21.93
N LEU A 478 2.44 -15.75 -21.69
CA LEU A 478 3.00 -17.09 -21.58
C LEU A 478 3.30 -17.77 -22.92
N LEU A 479 2.69 -17.34 -24.03
CA LEU A 479 2.97 -17.93 -25.36
C LEU A 479 3.97 -17.13 -26.20
N PHE A 480 4.05 -15.80 -26.00
CA PHE A 480 4.79 -14.91 -26.91
C PHE A 480 5.72 -13.88 -26.25
N SER A 481 5.53 -13.52 -24.97
CA SER A 481 6.27 -12.40 -24.36
C SER A 481 7.46 -12.82 -23.50
N LEU A 482 7.39 -13.97 -22.83
CA LEU A 482 8.38 -14.40 -21.84
C LEU A 482 9.40 -15.39 -22.44
N PRO A 483 10.66 -15.38 -21.95
CA PRO A 483 11.68 -16.33 -22.37
C PRO A 483 11.30 -17.77 -21.99
N ARG A 484 11.58 -18.72 -22.88
CA ARG A 484 11.14 -20.13 -22.80
C ARG A 484 11.44 -20.73 -21.40
N PRO A 485 10.44 -21.30 -20.71
CA PRO A 485 10.64 -22.06 -19.50
C PRO A 485 10.97 -23.52 -19.80
N ASP A 486 11.64 -24.16 -18.85
CA ASP A 486 11.78 -25.61 -18.75
C ASP A 486 10.79 -26.18 -17.74
N THR A 487 10.38 -25.37 -16.74
CA THR A 487 9.37 -25.70 -15.72
C THR A 487 8.43 -24.52 -15.47
N ILE A 488 7.15 -24.83 -15.23
CA ILE A 488 6.11 -23.86 -14.82
C ILE A 488 5.49 -24.37 -13.52
N LEU A 489 5.73 -23.66 -12.42
CA LEU A 489 5.14 -23.89 -11.10
C LEU A 489 4.01 -22.89 -10.88
N LEU A 490 2.77 -23.36 -10.73
CA LEU A 490 1.58 -22.52 -10.55
C LEU A 490 0.92 -22.73 -9.18
N GLN A 491 0.76 -21.66 -8.42
CA GLN A 491 -0.09 -21.64 -7.22
C GLN A 491 -1.58 -21.69 -7.60
N LEU A 492 -2.33 -22.56 -6.93
CA LEU A 492 -3.79 -22.67 -7.02
C LEU A 492 -4.42 -22.48 -5.63
N PRO A 493 -5.51 -21.70 -5.49
CA PRO A 493 -6.28 -20.98 -6.54
C PRO A 493 -5.58 -19.69 -7.03
N PRO A 494 -6.08 -19.01 -8.08
CA PRO A 494 -7.26 -19.30 -8.91
C PRO A 494 -6.97 -20.21 -10.12
N ALA A 495 -7.84 -21.21 -10.30
CA ALA A 495 -7.76 -22.20 -11.38
C ALA A 495 -8.29 -21.73 -12.75
N LEU A 496 -9.35 -20.90 -12.75
CA LEU A 496 -10.07 -20.46 -13.94
C LEU A 496 -9.54 -19.10 -14.43
N PRO A 497 -9.14 -18.94 -15.71
CA PRO A 497 -8.91 -19.95 -16.75
C PRO A 497 -7.46 -20.49 -16.75
N THR A 498 -6.70 -20.17 -15.71
CA THR A 498 -5.26 -20.37 -15.55
C THR A 498 -4.74 -21.74 -15.95
N MET A 499 -5.36 -22.82 -15.47
CA MET A 499 -4.81 -24.18 -15.64
C MET A 499 -4.76 -24.59 -17.11
N LEU A 500 -5.78 -24.20 -17.90
CA LEU A 500 -5.78 -24.35 -19.36
C LEU A 500 -4.65 -23.54 -20.00
N VAL A 501 -4.48 -22.28 -19.63
CA VAL A 501 -3.46 -21.40 -20.25
C VAL A 501 -2.04 -21.87 -19.92
N CYS A 502 -1.78 -22.28 -18.67
CA CYS A 502 -0.50 -22.86 -18.27
C CYS A 502 -0.26 -24.24 -18.91
N ARG A 503 -1.30 -25.05 -19.16
CA ARG A 503 -1.18 -26.30 -19.95
C ARG A 503 -0.84 -26.01 -21.42
N LEU A 504 -1.47 -25.02 -22.04
CA LEU A 504 -1.15 -24.61 -23.41
C LEU A 504 0.29 -24.08 -23.52
N ALA A 505 0.74 -23.26 -22.55
CA ALA A 505 2.12 -22.79 -22.48
C ALA A 505 3.13 -23.92 -22.26
N ALA A 506 2.82 -24.86 -21.36
CA ALA A 506 3.64 -26.05 -21.11
C ALA A 506 3.82 -26.89 -22.38
N VAL A 507 2.74 -27.17 -23.13
CA VAL A 507 2.82 -27.87 -24.42
C VAL A 507 3.61 -27.05 -25.45
N ARG A 508 3.33 -25.75 -25.59
CA ARG A 508 3.99 -24.86 -26.56
C ARG A 508 5.49 -24.73 -26.33
N HIS A 509 5.96 -24.82 -25.09
CA HIS A 509 7.38 -24.70 -24.74
C HIS A 509 8.05 -26.03 -24.42
N GLY A 510 7.34 -27.15 -24.43
CA GLY A 510 7.85 -28.45 -23.95
C GLY A 510 8.24 -28.44 -22.48
N ALA A 511 7.59 -27.60 -21.67
CA ALA A 511 7.94 -27.32 -20.28
C ALA A 511 7.14 -28.18 -19.29
N ARG A 512 7.77 -28.55 -18.17
CA ARG A 512 7.13 -29.33 -17.11
C ARG A 512 6.20 -28.45 -16.27
N LEU A 513 4.89 -28.63 -16.44
CA LEU A 513 3.86 -28.02 -15.60
C LEU A 513 3.71 -28.75 -14.25
N VAL A 514 3.78 -27.99 -13.16
CA VAL A 514 3.52 -28.43 -11.77
C VAL A 514 2.51 -27.48 -11.13
N PHE A 515 1.50 -28.04 -10.46
CA PHE A 515 0.55 -27.27 -9.64
C PHE A 515 0.91 -27.34 -8.15
N ASP A 516 0.73 -26.25 -7.41
CA ASP A 516 0.85 -26.19 -5.96
C ASP A 516 -0.48 -25.77 -5.35
N TRP A 517 -1.17 -26.71 -4.71
CA TRP A 517 -2.54 -26.58 -4.23
C TRP A 517 -2.59 -26.12 -2.77
N HIS A 518 -3.24 -24.98 -2.54
CA HIS A 518 -3.49 -24.35 -1.23
C HIS A 518 -4.92 -24.56 -0.76
N ASN A 519 -5.83 -24.38 -1.71
CA ASN A 519 -7.27 -24.40 -1.53
C ASN A 519 -7.89 -24.66 -2.91
N PHE A 520 -9.21 -24.73 -3.00
CA PHE A 520 -9.91 -24.88 -4.28
C PHE A 520 -10.64 -23.59 -4.68
N ALA A 521 -10.65 -23.26 -5.96
CA ALA A 521 -11.32 -22.06 -6.45
C ALA A 521 -12.84 -22.13 -6.24
N HIS A 522 -13.44 -23.32 -6.38
CA HIS A 522 -14.87 -23.51 -6.16
C HIS A 522 -15.28 -23.32 -4.68
N THR A 523 -14.49 -23.75 -3.69
CA THR A 523 -14.80 -23.51 -2.27
C THR A 523 -14.76 -22.02 -1.92
N LEU A 524 -13.77 -21.28 -2.45
CA LEU A 524 -13.71 -19.83 -2.30
C LEU A 524 -14.90 -19.11 -2.99
N MET A 525 -15.40 -19.62 -4.11
CA MET A 525 -16.63 -19.11 -4.73
C MET A 525 -17.90 -19.47 -3.95
N ALA A 526 -17.93 -20.65 -3.30
CA ALA A 526 -19.06 -21.11 -2.50
C ALA A 526 -19.35 -20.19 -1.30
N LEU A 527 -18.33 -19.56 -0.70
CA LEU A 527 -18.50 -18.57 0.37
C LEU A 527 -19.41 -17.39 -0.04
N GLY A 528 -19.36 -16.98 -1.31
CA GLY A 528 -20.11 -15.82 -1.82
C GLY A 528 -21.37 -16.15 -2.62
N MET A 529 -21.55 -17.40 -3.06
CA MET A 529 -22.66 -17.82 -3.92
C MET A 529 -23.46 -19.01 -3.38
N GLY A 530 -22.99 -19.67 -2.32
CA GLY A 530 -23.51 -20.95 -1.83
C GLY A 530 -22.98 -22.15 -2.64
N PRO A 531 -22.73 -23.31 -2.00
CA PRO A 531 -22.12 -24.47 -2.67
C PRO A 531 -22.98 -25.08 -3.78
N GLY A 532 -24.32 -24.97 -3.68
CA GLY A 532 -25.23 -25.48 -4.69
C GLY A 532 -25.26 -24.69 -6.01
N HIS A 533 -24.64 -23.49 -6.06
CA HIS A 533 -24.75 -22.59 -7.20
C HIS A 533 -24.15 -23.19 -8.49
N PRO A 534 -24.80 -23.05 -9.68
CA PRO A 534 -24.31 -23.67 -10.92
C PRO A 534 -22.88 -23.29 -11.31
N VAL A 535 -22.46 -22.05 -11.04
CA VAL A 535 -21.09 -21.58 -11.31
C VAL A 535 -20.06 -22.27 -10.41
N VAL A 536 -20.40 -22.58 -9.16
CA VAL A 536 -19.53 -23.29 -8.22
C VAL A 536 -19.34 -24.74 -8.69
N ARG A 537 -20.42 -25.43 -9.03
CA ARG A 537 -20.38 -26.80 -9.60
C ARG A 537 -19.66 -26.86 -10.95
N LEU A 538 -19.71 -25.79 -11.76
CA LEU A 538 -18.92 -25.67 -12.99
C LEU A 538 -17.42 -25.48 -12.71
N ALA A 539 -17.08 -24.64 -11.71
CA ALA A 539 -15.70 -24.44 -11.29
C ALA A 539 -15.07 -25.73 -10.74
N GLU A 540 -15.78 -26.45 -9.86
CA GLU A 540 -15.35 -27.75 -9.32
C GLU A 540 -15.03 -28.76 -10.44
N ARG A 541 -15.95 -28.90 -11.41
CA ARG A 541 -15.76 -29.77 -12.59
C ARG A 541 -14.55 -29.35 -13.43
N TYR A 542 -14.34 -28.05 -13.61
CA TYR A 542 -13.17 -27.52 -14.34
C TYR A 542 -11.87 -27.83 -13.60
N GLU A 543 -11.80 -27.58 -12.28
CA GLU A 543 -10.62 -27.85 -11.46
C GLU A 543 -10.27 -29.35 -11.46
N ARG A 544 -11.29 -30.20 -11.28
CA ARG A 544 -11.14 -31.67 -11.28
C ARG A 544 -10.78 -32.27 -12.65
N TYR A 545 -11.11 -31.58 -13.74
CA TYR A 545 -10.66 -31.95 -15.09
C TYR A 545 -9.22 -31.50 -15.34
N TRP A 546 -8.94 -30.19 -15.21
CA TRP A 546 -7.63 -29.63 -15.54
C TRP A 546 -6.54 -29.96 -14.52
N GLY A 547 -6.88 -30.35 -13.30
CA GLY A 547 -5.93 -30.79 -12.27
C GLY A 547 -5.08 -31.99 -12.72
N ARG A 548 -5.62 -32.82 -13.61
CA ARG A 548 -4.93 -33.97 -14.21
C ARG A 548 -3.99 -33.61 -15.38
N ALA A 549 -3.93 -32.33 -15.77
CA ALA A 549 -3.12 -31.87 -16.90
C ALA A 549 -1.70 -31.40 -16.52
N ALA A 550 -1.38 -31.34 -15.22
CA ALA A 550 -0.01 -31.14 -14.74
C ALA A 550 0.77 -32.48 -14.72
N HIS A 551 2.09 -32.38 -14.80
CA HIS A 551 3.00 -33.53 -14.76
C HIS A 551 3.34 -33.96 -13.32
N ALA A 552 3.03 -33.11 -12.34
CA ALA A 552 2.99 -33.40 -10.91
C ALA A 552 2.13 -32.35 -10.19
N SER A 553 1.71 -32.65 -8.96
CA SER A 553 1.11 -31.68 -8.04
C SER A 553 1.82 -31.70 -6.68
N LEU A 554 1.85 -30.55 -6.02
CA LEU A 554 2.19 -30.33 -4.63
C LEU A 554 0.92 -29.90 -3.87
N CYS A 555 0.80 -30.21 -2.58
CA CYS A 555 -0.35 -29.78 -1.78
C CYS A 555 0.05 -29.52 -0.32
N VAL A 556 -0.67 -28.62 0.36
CA VAL A 556 -0.34 -28.17 1.73
C VAL A 556 -0.53 -29.20 2.83
N THR A 557 -1.41 -30.19 2.65
CA THR A 557 -1.84 -31.14 3.69
C THR A 557 -2.02 -32.56 3.18
N SER A 558 -1.93 -33.53 4.08
CA SER A 558 -2.30 -34.93 3.83
C SER A 558 -3.81 -35.07 3.60
N ALA A 559 -4.65 -34.26 4.27
CA ALA A 559 -6.08 -34.19 3.99
C ALA A 559 -6.36 -33.74 2.54
N MET A 560 -5.67 -32.72 2.03
CA MET A 560 -5.79 -32.30 0.63
C MET A 560 -5.24 -33.34 -0.35
N GLN A 561 -4.15 -34.03 0.00
CA GLN A 561 -3.64 -35.16 -0.79
C GLN A 561 -4.68 -36.28 -0.91
N ALA A 562 -5.39 -36.61 0.18
CA ALA A 562 -6.44 -37.62 0.17
C ALA A 562 -7.63 -37.21 -0.73
N GLU A 563 -8.05 -35.95 -0.69
CA GLU A 563 -9.10 -35.41 -1.57
C GLU A 563 -8.68 -35.45 -3.06
N LEU A 564 -7.50 -34.90 -3.36
CA LEU A 564 -6.95 -34.86 -4.73
C LEU A 564 -6.76 -36.26 -5.30
N SER A 565 -6.25 -37.21 -4.53
CA SER A 565 -6.02 -38.58 -5.00
C SER A 565 -7.31 -39.38 -5.14
N ARG A 566 -8.14 -39.47 -4.08
CA ARG A 566 -9.32 -40.34 -4.04
C ARG A 566 -10.46 -39.85 -4.94
N HIS A 567 -10.83 -38.58 -4.80
CA HIS A 567 -11.97 -38.02 -5.51
C HIS A 567 -11.56 -37.40 -6.85
N TRP A 568 -10.43 -36.71 -6.92
CA TRP A 568 -10.03 -36.00 -8.14
C TRP A 568 -9.15 -36.83 -9.07
N ARG A 569 -8.54 -37.92 -8.60
CA ARG A 569 -7.54 -38.73 -9.34
C ARG A 569 -6.34 -37.89 -9.81
N VAL A 570 -5.90 -36.96 -8.97
CA VAL A 570 -4.71 -36.13 -9.14
C VAL A 570 -3.67 -36.59 -8.13
N PRO A 571 -2.57 -37.24 -8.54
CA PRO A 571 -1.48 -37.58 -7.62
C PRO A 571 -0.75 -36.30 -7.21
N ALA A 572 -0.66 -36.07 -5.90
CA ALA A 572 0.02 -34.92 -5.32
C ALA A 572 1.00 -35.36 -4.22
N THR A 573 2.11 -34.64 -4.08
CA THR A 573 3.06 -34.79 -2.97
C THR A 573 2.72 -33.77 -1.89
N VAL A 574 2.70 -34.18 -0.62
CA VAL A 574 2.49 -33.22 0.48
C VAL A 574 3.75 -32.39 0.68
N PHE A 575 3.60 -31.08 0.67
CA PHE A 575 4.63 -30.10 0.99
C PHE A 575 4.03 -29.02 1.90
N TYR A 576 4.02 -29.35 3.19
CA TYR A 576 3.64 -28.45 4.29
C TYR A 576 4.44 -27.15 4.25
N ASP A 577 3.79 -26.03 4.56
CA ASP A 577 4.50 -24.79 4.87
C ASP A 577 5.41 -24.95 6.10
N ARG A 578 6.56 -24.28 6.03
CA ARG A 578 7.62 -24.31 7.04
C ARG A 578 8.17 -22.91 7.23
N PRO A 579 8.62 -22.54 8.45
CA PRO A 579 9.11 -21.20 8.71
C PRO A 579 10.45 -20.98 7.99
N PRO A 580 10.62 -19.83 7.30
CA PRO A 580 11.93 -19.29 6.97
C PRO A 580 12.84 -19.12 8.19
N ASP A 581 14.14 -18.96 7.97
CA ASP A 581 15.15 -18.92 9.02
C ASP A 581 15.08 -17.67 9.90
N PHE A 582 14.48 -16.57 9.39
CA PHE A 582 14.29 -15.32 10.13
C PHE A 582 13.17 -15.37 11.17
N PHE A 583 12.29 -16.37 11.17
CA PHE A 583 11.39 -16.64 12.29
C PHE A 583 12.16 -17.43 13.35
N ARG A 584 12.50 -16.77 14.45
CA ARG A 584 13.19 -17.34 15.62
C ARG A 584 12.73 -16.67 16.91
N PRO A 585 12.98 -17.25 18.09
CA PRO A 585 12.84 -16.54 19.36
C PRO A 585 13.63 -15.21 19.34
N ALA A 586 13.06 -14.19 19.99
CA ALA A 586 13.72 -12.89 20.14
C ALA A 586 14.55 -12.88 21.42
N SER A 587 15.73 -12.26 21.37
CA SER A 587 16.51 -11.97 22.58
C SER A 587 15.80 -10.91 23.44
N LEU A 588 16.22 -10.79 24.71
CA LEU A 588 15.72 -9.73 25.60
C LEU A 588 16.09 -8.33 25.07
N GLN A 589 17.23 -8.20 24.39
CA GLN A 589 17.67 -6.94 23.77
C GLN A 589 16.75 -6.54 22.61
N GLU A 590 16.46 -7.47 21.69
CA GLU A 590 15.52 -7.25 20.58
C GLU A 590 14.11 -6.97 21.09
N THR A 591 13.66 -7.70 22.11
CA THR A 591 12.38 -7.47 22.79
C THR A 591 12.29 -6.07 23.40
N HIS A 592 13.36 -5.60 24.05
CA HIS A 592 13.43 -4.24 24.59
C HIS A 592 13.41 -3.18 23.48
N ALA A 593 14.23 -3.34 22.44
CA ALA A 593 14.26 -2.42 21.31
C ALA A 593 12.89 -2.29 20.62
N LEU A 594 12.20 -3.42 20.40
CA LEU A 594 10.87 -3.46 19.82
C LEU A 594 9.82 -2.78 20.71
N LEU A 595 9.78 -3.09 22.01
CA LEU A 595 8.80 -2.49 22.93
C LEU A 595 9.05 -0.98 23.14
N THR A 596 10.31 -0.54 23.08
CA THR A 596 10.67 0.88 23.06
C THR A 596 10.25 1.56 21.75
N LYS A 597 10.43 0.92 20.58
CA LYS A 597 9.91 1.41 19.28
C LYS A 597 8.38 1.55 19.29
N LEU A 598 7.68 0.58 19.89
CA LEU A 598 6.22 0.54 19.96
C LEU A 598 5.60 1.44 21.05
N HIS A 599 6.41 2.02 21.96
CA HIS A 599 5.93 2.82 23.10
C HIS A 599 4.82 3.84 22.75
N PRO A 600 4.91 4.66 21.69
CA PRO A 600 3.88 5.66 21.38
C PRO A 600 2.51 5.05 21.04
N VAL A 601 2.49 3.81 20.52
CA VAL A 601 1.26 3.08 20.19
C VAL A 601 0.74 2.32 21.41
N LEU A 602 1.64 1.78 22.25
CA LEU A 602 1.27 1.04 23.46
C LEU A 602 0.73 1.96 24.57
N ALA A 603 1.27 3.17 24.71
CA ALA A 603 0.84 4.13 25.74
C ALA A 603 -0.59 4.68 25.54
N LYS A 604 -1.13 4.64 24.32
CA LYS A 604 -2.48 5.17 24.04
C LYS A 604 -3.58 4.28 24.66
N PRO A 605 -4.50 4.81 25.49
CA PRO A 605 -5.62 4.05 26.02
C PRO A 605 -6.63 3.66 24.94
N LEU A 606 -7.18 2.45 25.05
CA LEU A 606 -8.22 1.94 24.17
C LEU A 606 -9.61 1.88 24.85
N HIS A 607 -9.67 1.61 26.16
CA HIS A 607 -10.90 1.46 26.97
C HIS A 607 -10.74 2.12 28.37
N PRO A 608 -11.82 2.37 29.13
CA PRO A 608 -11.78 3.21 30.35
C PRO A 608 -10.87 2.71 31.49
N HIS A 609 -10.54 1.42 31.53
CA HIS A 609 -9.69 0.80 32.55
C HIS A 609 -8.46 0.10 31.93
N ASP A 610 -7.94 0.69 30.86
CA ASP A 610 -6.76 0.21 30.14
C ASP A 610 -5.49 0.27 31.01
N PHE A 611 -5.15 -0.87 31.62
CA PHE A 611 -4.02 -0.98 32.55
C PHE A 611 -2.65 -0.70 31.88
N VAL A 612 -2.56 -0.80 30.55
CA VAL A 612 -1.31 -0.55 29.81
C VAL A 612 -1.09 0.94 29.65
N ALA A 613 -2.13 1.71 29.33
CA ALA A 613 -2.05 3.16 29.35
C ALA A 613 -1.79 3.70 30.77
N GLN A 614 -2.40 3.08 31.79
CA GLN A 614 -2.12 3.42 33.20
C GLN A 614 -0.66 3.15 33.59
N LEU A 615 -0.07 2.02 33.15
CA LEU A 615 1.35 1.70 33.35
C LEU A 615 2.31 2.73 32.74
N TYR A 616 1.95 3.33 31.60
CA TYR A 616 2.75 4.36 30.92
C TYR A 616 2.48 5.79 31.38
N ALA A 617 1.30 6.06 31.96
CA ALA A 617 0.93 7.37 32.49
C ALA A 617 1.31 7.56 33.98
N GLY A 618 1.37 6.46 34.74
CA GLY A 618 1.84 6.45 36.12
C GLY A 618 3.34 6.25 36.24
N SER A 619 3.90 6.52 37.43
CA SER A 619 5.32 6.34 37.76
C SER A 619 5.75 4.86 37.96
N GLU A 620 4.94 3.88 37.53
CA GLU A 620 5.25 2.44 37.61
C GLU A 620 6.34 1.98 36.61
N LEU A 621 6.58 2.73 35.53
CA LEU A 621 7.64 2.47 34.55
C LEU A 621 8.74 3.52 34.66
N ALA A 622 9.87 3.13 35.26
CA ALA A 622 11.03 4.00 35.37
C ALA A 622 11.74 4.21 34.01
N MET A 623 12.58 5.23 33.93
CA MET A 623 13.43 5.50 32.76
C MET A 623 14.28 4.27 32.41
N GLY A 624 14.29 3.86 31.13
CA GLY A 624 14.94 2.62 30.70
C GLY A 624 14.13 1.34 30.92
N GLN A 625 12.83 1.43 31.26
CA GLN A 625 11.94 0.27 31.33
C GLN A 625 10.90 0.24 30.21
N THR A 626 10.48 -0.96 29.84
CA THR A 626 9.32 -1.24 28.98
C THR A 626 8.28 -2.04 29.77
N LEU A 627 7.14 -2.37 29.16
CA LEU A 627 6.15 -3.26 29.78
C LEU A 627 6.76 -4.59 30.26
N CYS A 628 7.76 -5.13 29.56
CA CYS A 628 8.27 -6.48 29.76
C CYS A 628 9.75 -6.59 30.13
N THR A 629 10.55 -5.54 29.93
CA THR A 629 12.00 -5.55 30.17
C THR A 629 12.46 -4.28 30.91
N ARG A 630 13.59 -4.38 31.61
CA ARG A 630 14.33 -3.26 32.22
C ARG A 630 15.78 -3.30 31.78
N GLN A 631 16.44 -2.16 31.70
CA GLN A 631 17.88 -2.04 31.50
C GLN A 631 18.55 -1.67 32.83
N ASP A 632 19.58 -2.43 33.23
CA ASP A 632 20.28 -2.18 34.49
C ASP A 632 21.22 -0.96 34.36
N GLY A 633 21.26 -0.10 35.38
CA GLY A 633 22.10 1.11 35.43
C GLY A 633 21.34 2.45 35.53
N ALA A 634 20.02 2.46 35.35
CA ALA A 634 19.20 3.68 35.27
C ALA A 634 19.01 4.50 36.58
N ASN A 635 19.87 4.30 37.59
CA ASN A 635 19.87 5.08 38.85
C ASN A 635 20.87 6.26 38.83
N GLY A 636 21.53 6.54 37.70
CA GLY A 636 22.44 7.69 37.51
C GLY A 636 21.77 8.89 36.84
N SER A 637 22.15 10.11 37.24
CA SER A 637 21.50 11.36 36.80
C SER A 637 21.82 11.78 35.35
N MET A 638 21.02 11.30 34.39
CA MET A 638 21.01 11.80 33.01
C MET A 638 19.61 12.29 32.62
N SER A 639 19.49 13.55 32.19
CA SER A 639 18.19 14.12 31.84
C SER A 639 17.67 13.60 30.49
N ALA A 640 16.35 13.57 30.33
CA ALA A 640 15.68 13.16 29.10
C ALA A 640 15.98 14.06 27.87
N ALA A 641 16.80 15.10 27.99
CA ALA A 641 17.28 15.89 26.85
C ALA A 641 18.49 15.23 26.16
N ALA A 642 19.45 14.68 26.93
CA ALA A 642 20.71 14.17 26.39
C ALA A 642 20.53 12.96 25.44
N LEU A 643 19.67 12.02 25.85
CA LEU A 643 19.34 10.78 25.12
C LEU A 643 18.52 10.98 23.83
N ARG A 644 18.17 12.22 23.47
CA ARG A 644 17.50 12.54 22.19
C ARG A 644 18.46 12.95 21.07
N SER A 645 19.77 13.00 21.35
CA SER A 645 20.80 13.23 20.32
C SER A 645 21.14 11.93 19.57
N SER A 646 21.40 12.03 18.26
CA SER A 646 21.81 10.88 17.43
C SER A 646 23.15 10.28 17.86
N ALA A 647 24.04 11.08 18.45
CA ALA A 647 25.33 10.64 18.98
C ALA A 647 25.19 9.62 20.13
N SER A 648 24.09 9.68 20.91
CA SER A 648 23.89 8.78 22.05
C SER A 648 23.67 7.31 21.67
N ARG A 649 23.19 7.01 20.45
CA ARG A 649 22.88 5.63 20.03
C ARG A 649 24.11 4.71 20.01
N GLN A 650 25.20 5.16 19.39
CA GLN A 650 26.44 4.39 19.32
C GLN A 650 27.14 4.29 20.69
N GLN A 651 26.96 5.28 21.57
CA GLN A 651 27.49 5.23 22.93
C GLN A 651 26.73 4.23 23.83
N VAL A 652 25.40 4.11 23.68
CA VAL A 652 24.60 3.12 24.43
C VAL A 652 24.89 1.69 23.97
N GLU A 653 25.10 1.46 22.67
CA GLU A 653 25.50 0.15 22.15
C GLU A 653 26.91 -0.27 22.64
N ALA A 654 27.82 0.68 22.85
CA ALA A 654 29.14 0.44 23.43
C ALA A 654 29.16 0.25 24.97
N ALA A 655 28.07 0.59 25.68
CA ALA A 655 28.06 0.66 27.15
C ALA A 655 27.74 -0.66 27.87
N GLY A 656 27.32 -1.72 27.15
CA GLY A 656 27.18 -3.07 27.70
C GLY A 656 26.11 -3.29 28.77
N TRP A 657 25.15 -2.36 28.93
CA TRP A 657 24.11 -2.45 29.97
C TRP A 657 23.18 -3.65 29.75
N ALA A 658 23.13 -4.56 30.73
CA ALA A 658 22.32 -5.76 30.68
C ALA A 658 20.80 -5.45 30.69
N VAL A 659 20.05 -6.19 29.87
CA VAL A 659 18.58 -6.12 29.83
C VAL A 659 17.99 -7.36 30.48
N GLN A 660 17.18 -7.15 31.51
CA GLN A 660 16.47 -8.18 32.27
C GLN A 660 14.95 -8.16 31.98
N GLN A 661 14.26 -9.27 32.26
CA GLN A 661 12.78 -9.24 32.29
C GLN A 661 12.27 -8.43 33.49
N ARG A 662 11.19 -7.67 33.30
CA ARG A 662 10.52 -6.91 34.36
C ARG A 662 9.59 -7.83 35.15
N LEU A 663 9.78 -7.89 36.47
CA LEU A 663 8.90 -8.61 37.39
C LEU A 663 7.47 -8.02 37.32
N GLY A 664 6.45 -8.88 37.35
CA GLY A 664 5.05 -8.44 37.28
C GLY A 664 4.63 -7.82 35.94
N ARG A 665 5.39 -8.04 34.86
CA ARG A 665 5.00 -7.68 33.49
C ARG A 665 3.66 -8.34 33.10
N PRO A 666 2.88 -7.76 32.17
CA PRO A 666 1.76 -8.46 31.57
C PRO A 666 2.21 -9.64 30.70
N ALA A 667 1.31 -10.60 30.52
CA ALA A 667 1.47 -11.66 29.53
C ALA A 667 1.15 -11.12 28.13
N LEU A 668 2.08 -11.31 27.19
CA LEU A 668 1.94 -10.87 25.80
C LEU A 668 1.30 -11.99 24.98
N VAL A 669 0.07 -11.77 24.53
CA VAL A 669 -0.64 -12.71 23.65
C VAL A 669 -0.74 -12.09 22.26
N VAL A 670 -0.11 -12.71 21.26
CA VAL A 670 -0.14 -12.19 19.89
C VAL A 670 -1.19 -12.92 19.07
N THR A 671 -1.96 -12.16 18.30
CA THR A 671 -2.86 -12.69 17.28
C THR A 671 -2.71 -11.90 15.98
N SER A 672 -2.78 -12.59 14.85
CA SER A 672 -2.69 -11.99 13.52
C SER A 672 -3.99 -12.25 12.77
N THR A 673 -4.70 -11.19 12.38
CA THR A 673 -6.02 -11.29 11.74
C THR A 673 -6.14 -10.48 10.45
N SER A 674 -6.89 -11.03 9.49
CA SER A 674 -7.29 -10.35 8.27
C SER A 674 -8.37 -9.28 8.50
N TRP A 675 -9.08 -9.28 9.65
CA TRP A 675 -10.27 -8.46 9.90
C TRP A 675 -11.35 -8.58 8.81
N THR A 676 -11.57 -9.81 8.34
CA THR A 676 -12.58 -10.19 7.35
C THR A 676 -13.59 -11.17 7.95
N PRO A 677 -14.81 -11.31 7.39
CA PRO A 677 -15.91 -12.05 8.04
C PRO A 677 -15.68 -13.55 8.25
N ASP A 678 -14.66 -14.11 7.61
CA ASP A 678 -14.17 -15.49 7.76
C ASP A 678 -13.30 -15.70 9.03
N GLU A 679 -12.82 -14.65 9.67
CA GLU A 679 -12.12 -14.71 10.97
C GLU A 679 -12.96 -14.00 12.06
N ASP A 680 -13.79 -14.75 12.79
CA ASP A 680 -14.63 -14.19 13.87
C ASP A 680 -13.78 -13.73 15.08
N PHE A 681 -13.38 -12.47 15.03
CA PHE A 681 -12.71 -11.78 16.15
C PHE A 681 -13.63 -11.59 17.37
N GLY A 682 -14.95 -11.72 17.22
CA GLY A 682 -15.91 -11.74 18.32
C GLY A 682 -15.67 -12.91 19.29
N LEU A 683 -15.20 -14.06 18.80
CA LEU A 683 -14.81 -15.21 19.61
C LEU A 683 -13.71 -14.83 20.61
N LEU A 684 -12.68 -14.10 20.16
CA LEU A 684 -11.59 -13.64 21.03
C LEU A 684 -12.05 -12.56 22.02
N LEU A 685 -12.86 -11.59 21.58
CA LEU A 685 -13.41 -10.58 22.50
C LEU A 685 -14.23 -11.23 23.62
N LYS A 686 -15.06 -12.22 23.30
CA LYS A 686 -15.83 -12.95 24.30
C LYS A 686 -14.94 -13.78 25.23
N ALA A 687 -13.85 -14.38 24.71
CA ALA A 687 -12.87 -15.07 25.55
C ALA A 687 -12.13 -14.13 26.52
N ALA A 688 -11.86 -12.89 26.11
CA ALA A 688 -11.27 -11.86 26.97
C ALA A 688 -12.21 -11.41 28.11
N GLU A 689 -13.49 -11.16 27.83
CA GLU A 689 -14.51 -10.90 28.87
C GLU A 689 -14.61 -12.04 29.88
N LEU A 690 -14.58 -13.28 29.39
CA LEU A 690 -14.67 -14.48 30.22
C LEU A 690 -13.40 -14.68 31.07
N TYR A 691 -12.22 -14.32 30.57
CA TYR A 691 -11.00 -14.30 31.37
C TYR A 691 -11.07 -13.23 32.47
N ASP A 692 -11.34 -11.96 32.12
CA ASP A 692 -11.44 -10.84 33.05
C ASP A 692 -12.48 -11.11 34.16
N GLY A 693 -13.66 -11.57 33.77
CA GLY A 693 -14.74 -11.94 34.68
C GLY A 693 -14.45 -13.19 35.54
N ARG A 694 -13.53 -14.07 35.14
CA ARG A 694 -13.06 -15.19 35.99
C ARG A 694 -12.01 -14.69 37.00
N VAL A 695 -11.09 -13.82 36.59
CA VAL A 695 -10.09 -13.23 37.50
C VAL A 695 -10.77 -12.36 38.57
N ARG A 696 -11.71 -11.49 38.19
CA ARG A 696 -12.48 -10.62 39.12
C ARG A 696 -13.33 -11.38 40.14
N ARG A 697 -13.73 -12.63 39.84
CA ARG A 697 -14.48 -13.50 40.76
C ARG A 697 -13.58 -14.46 41.55
N SER A 698 -12.27 -14.48 41.31
CA SER A 698 -11.33 -15.33 42.03
C SER A 698 -11.13 -14.85 43.47
N ARG A 699 -11.16 -15.76 44.44
CA ARG A 699 -10.71 -15.49 45.83
C ARG A 699 -9.20 -15.22 45.93
N ARG A 700 -8.43 -15.43 44.85
CA ARG A 700 -7.00 -15.15 44.72
C ARG A 700 -6.72 -14.57 43.33
N PRO A 701 -7.01 -13.28 43.07
CA PRO A 701 -6.81 -12.68 41.74
C PRO A 701 -5.31 -12.57 41.38
N ALA A 702 -4.43 -12.41 42.38
CA ALA A 702 -2.98 -12.32 42.21
C ALA A 702 -2.28 -13.61 41.70
N LEU A 703 -3.02 -14.69 41.43
CA LEU A 703 -2.53 -15.88 40.72
C LEU A 703 -2.60 -15.75 39.19
N TYR A 704 -3.20 -14.68 38.67
CA TYR A 704 -3.49 -14.47 37.26
C TYR A 704 -2.87 -13.14 36.78
N PRO A 705 -1.95 -13.17 35.80
CA PRO A 705 -1.33 -11.95 35.28
C PRO A 705 -2.31 -11.13 34.45
N ARG A 706 -2.03 -9.83 34.31
CA ARG A 706 -2.71 -8.97 33.33
C ARG A 706 -2.31 -9.41 31.92
N ILE A 707 -3.27 -9.55 31.00
CA ILE A 707 -3.02 -9.97 29.60
C ILE A 707 -3.06 -8.75 28.66
N LEU A 708 -2.04 -8.62 27.82
CA LEU A 708 -2.02 -7.68 26.71
C LEU A 708 -2.11 -8.44 25.38
N PHE A 709 -3.24 -8.28 24.69
CA PHE A 709 -3.44 -8.77 23.34
C PHE A 709 -2.84 -7.81 22.31
N LEU A 710 -1.84 -8.28 21.57
CA LEU A 710 -1.21 -7.56 20.47
C LEU A 710 -1.76 -8.10 19.15
N VAL A 711 -2.65 -7.31 18.54
CA VAL A 711 -3.47 -7.69 17.39
C VAL A 711 -2.88 -7.10 16.13
N THR A 712 -2.34 -7.93 15.25
CA THR A 712 -1.69 -7.49 14.00
C THR A 712 -2.59 -7.72 12.78
N GLY A 713 -2.40 -6.92 11.74
CA GLY A 713 -3.04 -7.10 10.42
C GLY A 713 -4.03 -6.00 10.02
N ARG A 714 -4.65 -6.15 8.84
CA ARG A 714 -5.46 -5.12 8.18
C ARG A 714 -6.59 -5.70 7.32
N GLY A 715 -7.80 -5.23 7.56
CA GLY A 715 -8.98 -5.44 6.72
C GLY A 715 -10.16 -4.55 7.14
N PRO A 716 -11.34 -4.74 6.52
CA PRO A 716 -12.46 -3.81 6.63
C PRO A 716 -13.07 -3.70 8.04
N GLN A 717 -13.16 -4.79 8.80
CA GLN A 717 -13.87 -4.78 10.09
C GLN A 717 -13.04 -4.23 11.26
N ARG A 718 -11.78 -3.85 11.04
CA ARG A 718 -10.88 -3.38 12.11
C ARG A 718 -11.49 -2.25 12.94
N GLN A 719 -12.06 -1.23 12.30
CA GLN A 719 -12.68 -0.08 12.98
C GLN A 719 -14.01 -0.42 13.69
N GLU A 720 -14.65 -1.52 13.33
CA GLU A 720 -15.82 -2.04 14.04
C GLU A 720 -15.40 -2.70 15.35
N TYR A 721 -14.40 -3.59 15.28
CA TYR A 721 -13.85 -4.25 16.46
C TYR A 721 -13.10 -3.27 17.38
N GLU A 722 -12.41 -2.25 16.87
CA GLU A 722 -11.81 -1.18 17.69
C GLU A 722 -12.87 -0.42 18.50
N ARG A 723 -14.04 -0.10 17.92
CA ARG A 723 -15.17 0.49 18.65
C ARG A 723 -15.77 -0.47 19.67
N ARG A 724 -15.91 -1.77 19.33
CA ARG A 724 -16.39 -2.80 20.27
C ARG A 724 -15.45 -2.91 21.48
N MET A 725 -14.13 -2.92 21.25
CA MET A 725 -13.12 -2.98 22.32
C MET A 725 -13.14 -1.76 23.24
N ALA A 726 -13.37 -0.56 22.69
CA ALA A 726 -13.45 0.66 23.49
C ALA A 726 -14.64 0.69 24.48
N GLY A 727 -15.70 -0.08 24.21
CA GLY A 727 -16.89 -0.19 25.07
C GLY A 727 -16.80 -1.22 26.20
N MET A 728 -15.65 -1.88 26.43
CA MET A 728 -15.55 -3.01 27.37
C MET A 728 -15.01 -2.61 28.76
N ASP A 729 -15.70 -3.01 29.84
CA ASP A 729 -15.19 -2.97 31.23
C ASP A 729 -14.20 -4.14 31.49
N LEU A 730 -13.06 -4.10 30.81
CA LEU A 730 -11.91 -4.97 31.07
C LEU A 730 -10.92 -4.27 31.99
N ARG A 731 -10.31 -5.01 32.93
CA ARG A 731 -9.39 -4.48 33.96
C ARG A 731 -8.10 -5.31 34.08
N HIS A 732 -8.19 -6.60 33.79
CA HIS A 732 -7.07 -7.54 33.71
C HIS A 732 -6.67 -7.86 32.27
N VAL A 733 -7.37 -7.30 31.28
CA VAL A 733 -7.10 -7.48 29.85
C VAL A 733 -7.05 -6.14 29.15
N ALA A 734 -6.12 -5.97 28.21
CA ALA A 734 -6.01 -4.81 27.32
C ALA A 734 -5.68 -5.28 25.88
N PHE A 735 -6.00 -4.44 24.89
CA PHE A 735 -5.78 -4.72 23.46
C PHE A 735 -5.00 -3.60 22.78
N ARG A 736 -4.12 -3.93 21.82
CA ARG A 736 -3.46 -2.96 20.93
C ARG A 736 -3.49 -3.45 19.48
N THR A 737 -4.03 -2.65 18.58
CA THR A 737 -4.18 -2.98 17.16
C THR A 737 -2.99 -2.43 16.36
N LEU A 738 -1.95 -3.24 16.21
CA LEU A 738 -0.67 -2.84 15.63
C LEU A 738 -0.67 -2.89 14.10
N TRP A 739 0.05 -1.95 13.49
CA TRP A 739 0.61 -2.08 12.15
C TRP A 739 2.14 -2.08 12.30
N LEU A 740 2.82 -2.97 11.59
CA LEU A 740 4.23 -3.29 11.81
C LEU A 740 5.01 -3.23 10.49
N GLU A 741 6.30 -2.94 10.57
CA GLU A 741 7.22 -3.17 9.46
C GLU A 741 7.48 -4.69 9.31
N PRO A 742 7.84 -5.19 8.10
CA PRO A 742 8.05 -6.62 7.89
C PRO A 742 9.07 -7.27 8.83
N GLY A 743 10.10 -6.54 9.26
CA GLY A 743 11.10 -7.02 10.23
C GLY A 743 10.62 -7.01 11.69
N ASP A 744 9.64 -6.19 12.05
CA ASP A 744 9.11 -6.14 13.43
C ASP A 744 8.21 -7.34 13.75
N TYR A 745 7.56 -7.95 12.75
CA TYR A 745 6.60 -9.04 12.95
C TYR A 745 7.25 -10.33 13.51
N PRO A 746 8.35 -10.86 12.94
CA PRO A 746 9.08 -11.98 13.55
C PRO A 746 9.58 -11.67 14.96
N LEU A 747 10.07 -10.45 15.20
CA LEU A 747 10.50 -10.02 16.53
C LEU A 747 9.33 -10.01 17.53
N LEU A 748 8.15 -9.53 17.13
CA LEU A 748 6.96 -9.56 17.97
C LEU A 748 6.53 -10.99 18.33
N LEU A 749 6.54 -11.92 17.36
CA LEU A 749 6.23 -13.33 17.63
C LEU A 749 7.27 -13.94 18.58
N GLY A 750 8.56 -13.68 18.36
CA GLY A 750 9.66 -14.15 19.20
C GLY A 750 9.70 -13.52 20.60
N SER A 751 9.03 -12.39 20.83
CA SER A 751 8.90 -11.71 22.13
C SER A 751 7.67 -12.15 22.95
N ALA A 752 6.78 -12.98 22.41
CA ALA A 752 5.46 -13.23 22.99
C ALA A 752 5.41 -14.45 23.94
N ASP A 753 4.35 -14.51 24.76
CA ASP A 753 4.09 -15.63 25.68
C ASP A 753 3.23 -16.74 25.07
N LEU A 754 2.22 -16.37 24.29
CA LEU A 754 1.28 -17.29 23.64
C LEU A 754 0.75 -16.69 22.33
N GLY A 755 0.59 -17.52 21.30
CA GLY A 755 -0.11 -17.17 20.06
C GLY A 755 -1.60 -17.51 20.13
N VAL A 756 -2.46 -16.74 19.46
CA VAL A 756 -3.85 -17.12 19.19
C VAL A 756 -4.16 -17.01 17.70
N SER A 757 -4.56 -18.13 17.09
CA SER A 757 -5.02 -18.19 15.70
C SER A 757 -6.54 -18.40 15.65
N LEU A 758 -7.24 -17.43 15.07
CA LEU A 758 -8.68 -17.50 14.76
C LEU A 758 -8.95 -17.99 13.34
N HIS A 759 -7.90 -18.35 12.59
CA HIS A 759 -8.02 -18.72 11.19
C HIS A 759 -8.66 -20.11 11.02
N ALA A 760 -9.66 -20.22 10.16
CA ALA A 760 -10.22 -21.47 9.69
C ALA A 760 -10.16 -21.53 8.15
N SER A 761 -9.76 -22.67 7.61
CA SER A 761 -9.74 -22.89 6.15
C SER A 761 -11.17 -23.01 5.61
N SER A 762 -11.46 -22.29 4.52
CA SER A 762 -12.76 -22.32 3.83
C SER A 762 -13.10 -23.66 3.15
N SER A 763 -12.11 -24.51 2.91
CA SER A 763 -12.29 -25.92 2.51
C SER A 763 -12.13 -26.89 3.68
N GLY A 764 -11.64 -26.42 4.83
CA GLY A 764 -11.22 -27.25 5.95
C GLY A 764 -9.91 -28.02 5.71
N LEU A 765 -9.20 -27.76 4.59
CA LEU A 765 -8.04 -28.53 4.13
C LEU A 765 -6.72 -27.74 4.10
N ASP A 766 -6.76 -26.41 4.26
CA ASP A 766 -5.58 -25.52 4.28
C ASP A 766 -5.07 -25.29 5.72
N LEU A 767 -3.77 -25.03 5.90
CA LEU A 767 -3.16 -24.80 7.22
C LEU A 767 -2.78 -23.32 7.41
N PRO A 768 -2.88 -22.76 8.64
CA PRO A 768 -2.64 -21.33 8.82
C PRO A 768 -1.13 -21.08 8.86
N MET A 769 -0.57 -20.48 7.79
CA MET A 769 0.84 -20.05 7.78
C MET A 769 1.21 -19.22 9.01
N LYS A 770 0.28 -18.41 9.53
CA LYS A 770 0.39 -17.67 10.81
C LYS A 770 0.86 -18.54 11.99
N VAL A 771 0.41 -19.79 12.06
CA VAL A 771 0.78 -20.74 13.13
C VAL A 771 2.17 -21.34 12.87
N VAL A 772 2.53 -21.52 11.60
CA VAL A 772 3.89 -21.93 11.18
C VAL A 772 4.91 -20.84 11.55
N ASP A 773 4.58 -19.56 11.32
CA ASP A 773 5.40 -18.40 11.75
C ASP A 773 5.63 -18.43 13.28
N MET A 774 4.55 -18.61 14.05
CA MET A 774 4.58 -18.65 15.52
C MET A 774 5.45 -19.79 16.03
N PHE A 775 5.30 -21.00 15.49
CA PHE A 775 6.15 -22.14 15.85
C PHE A 775 7.61 -21.94 15.44
N GLY A 776 7.90 -21.29 14.30
CA GLY A 776 9.27 -20.88 13.94
C GLY A 776 9.91 -19.96 14.99
N CYS A 777 9.12 -19.09 15.61
CA CYS A 777 9.52 -18.22 16.70
C CYS A 777 9.52 -18.85 18.10
N GLY A 778 9.26 -20.16 18.24
CA GLY A 778 9.17 -20.82 19.57
C GLY A 778 7.92 -20.45 20.38
N LEU A 779 6.89 -19.89 19.71
CA LEU A 779 5.66 -19.43 20.34
C LEU A 779 4.58 -20.54 20.26
N PRO A 780 4.16 -21.15 21.38
CA PRO A 780 3.04 -22.08 21.39
C PRO A 780 1.72 -21.35 21.10
N VAL A 781 0.74 -22.06 20.52
CA VAL A 781 -0.46 -21.43 19.96
C VAL A 781 -1.75 -22.08 20.46
N CYS A 782 -2.75 -21.26 20.79
CA CYS A 782 -4.15 -21.69 20.83
C CYS A 782 -4.77 -21.46 19.45
N ALA A 783 -5.25 -22.51 18.79
CA ALA A 783 -5.82 -22.44 17.44
C ALA A 783 -7.29 -22.89 17.39
N LEU A 784 -8.06 -22.26 16.51
CA LEU A 784 -9.44 -22.65 16.21
C LEU A 784 -9.50 -24.05 15.58
N THR A 785 -10.41 -24.89 16.04
CA THR A 785 -10.61 -26.28 15.58
C THR A 785 -11.31 -26.32 14.21
N TYR A 786 -10.68 -27.00 13.26
CA TYR A 786 -11.27 -27.43 11.99
C TYR A 786 -10.54 -28.69 11.45
N SER A 787 -11.02 -29.29 10.36
CA SER A 787 -10.70 -30.67 9.97
C SER A 787 -9.21 -31.06 9.87
N CYS A 788 -8.34 -30.23 9.28
CA CYS A 788 -6.91 -30.58 9.13
C CYS A 788 -5.96 -29.93 10.15
N ILE A 789 -6.43 -29.09 11.09
CA ILE A 789 -5.52 -28.32 11.98
C ILE A 789 -4.60 -29.22 12.82
N GLY A 790 -5.03 -30.46 13.11
CA GLY A 790 -4.23 -31.47 13.81
C GLY A 790 -2.98 -31.94 13.06
N GLU A 791 -2.85 -31.67 11.76
CA GLU A 791 -1.60 -31.91 11.00
C GLU A 791 -0.48 -30.93 11.40
N LEU A 792 -0.82 -29.82 12.09
CA LEU A 792 0.12 -28.78 12.54
C LEU A 792 0.12 -28.59 14.07
N VAL A 793 -1.06 -28.55 14.68
CA VAL A 793 -1.25 -28.29 16.12
C VAL A 793 -1.65 -29.57 16.84
N SER A 794 -0.67 -30.19 17.50
CA SER A 794 -0.86 -31.35 18.36
C SER A 794 -1.30 -30.87 19.75
N HIS A 795 -2.54 -31.20 20.11
CA HIS A 795 -3.21 -30.73 21.32
C HIS A 795 -2.44 -31.14 22.59
N GLU A 796 -2.29 -30.20 23.53
CA GLU A 796 -1.51 -30.33 24.77
C GLU A 796 0.01 -30.54 24.60
N HIS A 797 0.50 -30.78 23.37
CA HIS A 797 1.91 -30.99 23.05
C HIS A 797 2.60 -29.70 22.58
N ASN A 798 2.27 -29.16 21.39
CA ASN A 798 2.85 -27.91 20.87
C ASN A 798 1.87 -26.72 20.90
N GLY A 799 0.58 -26.99 21.04
CA GLY A 799 -0.46 -25.97 21.17
C GLY A 799 -1.74 -26.50 21.80
N LEU A 800 -2.78 -25.68 21.77
CA LEU A 800 -4.12 -26.00 22.26
C LEU A 800 -5.12 -25.74 21.14
N LEU A 801 -6.24 -26.47 21.19
CA LEU A 801 -7.31 -26.41 20.20
C LEU A 801 -8.62 -26.01 20.89
N PHE A 802 -9.37 -25.07 20.32
CA PHE A 802 -10.66 -24.62 20.84
C PHE A 802 -11.70 -24.48 19.73
N ALA A 803 -12.97 -24.64 20.09
CA ALA A 803 -14.11 -24.34 19.22
C ALA A 803 -15.00 -23.21 19.78
N THR A 804 -14.78 -22.79 21.04
CA THR A 804 -15.67 -21.84 21.75
C THR A 804 -14.89 -20.79 22.57
N PRO A 805 -15.48 -19.61 22.83
CA PRO A 805 -14.90 -18.63 23.75
C PRO A 805 -14.66 -19.16 25.16
N ASN A 806 -15.53 -20.05 25.67
CA ASN A 806 -15.39 -20.64 27.00
C ASN A 806 -14.14 -21.51 27.12
N GLN A 807 -13.81 -22.28 26.07
CA GLN A 807 -12.60 -23.10 25.98
C GLN A 807 -11.36 -22.22 25.85
N LEU A 808 -11.34 -21.23 24.94
CA LEU A 808 -10.20 -20.32 24.80
C LEU A 808 -9.92 -19.56 26.11
N ALA A 809 -10.96 -19.03 26.78
CA ALA A 809 -10.83 -18.41 28.09
C ALA A 809 -10.35 -19.36 29.19
N GLN A 810 -10.61 -20.67 29.06
CA GLN A 810 -10.12 -21.68 30.01
C GLN A 810 -8.67 -22.04 29.73
N GLN A 811 -8.27 -22.10 28.46
CA GLN A 811 -6.89 -22.31 28.03
C GLN A 811 -6.00 -21.13 28.43
N LEU A 812 -6.46 -19.88 28.28
CA LEU A 812 -5.78 -18.70 28.82
C LEU A 812 -5.60 -18.77 30.35
N VAL A 813 -6.63 -19.19 31.09
CA VAL A 813 -6.54 -19.42 32.54
C VAL A 813 -5.51 -20.51 32.88
N SER A 814 -5.52 -21.64 32.19
CA SER A 814 -4.59 -22.75 32.43
C SER A 814 -3.14 -22.43 32.04
N CYS A 815 -2.92 -21.69 30.95
CA CYS A 815 -1.59 -21.28 30.49
C CYS A 815 -0.95 -20.22 31.38
N PHE A 816 -1.73 -19.33 32.00
CA PHE A 816 -1.20 -18.17 32.73
C PHE A 816 -1.37 -18.21 34.25
N ARG A 817 -2.05 -19.21 34.82
CA ARG A 817 -2.12 -19.40 36.28
C ARG A 817 -0.74 -19.68 36.87
N SER A 818 -0.29 -18.82 37.78
CA SER A 818 0.97 -19.02 38.53
C SER A 818 0.90 -20.22 39.47
N SER A 819 1.98 -21.00 39.51
CA SER A 819 2.20 -22.09 40.46
C SER A 819 2.72 -21.62 41.82
N ASN A 820 3.45 -20.50 41.87
CA ASN A 820 4.31 -20.13 43.00
C ASN A 820 3.67 -19.08 43.94
N GLY A 821 2.34 -18.90 43.88
CA GLY A 821 1.60 -17.99 44.74
C GLY A 821 1.61 -16.51 44.34
N SER A 822 2.56 -16.07 43.52
CA SER A 822 2.71 -14.69 43.04
C SER A 822 2.62 -14.57 41.51
N SER A 823 2.14 -13.43 41.01
CA SER A 823 2.17 -13.07 39.57
C SER A 823 3.50 -12.45 39.12
N SER A 824 4.59 -12.61 39.88
CA SER A 824 5.88 -11.96 39.57
C SER A 824 6.55 -12.50 38.29
N THR A 825 6.27 -13.75 37.94
CA THR A 825 6.86 -14.47 36.82
C THR A 825 5.76 -15.17 36.03
N ILE A 826 5.77 -15.03 34.70
CA ILE A 826 4.79 -15.69 33.82
C ILE A 826 5.30 -17.09 33.48
N GLY A 827 4.55 -18.09 33.93
CA GLY A 827 4.80 -19.49 33.63
C GLY A 827 3.80 -20.39 34.34
N SER A 828 3.30 -21.38 33.62
CA SER A 828 2.57 -22.52 34.17
C SER A 828 3.23 -23.81 33.69
N PRO A 829 3.05 -24.96 34.39
CA PRO A 829 3.52 -26.25 33.90
C PRO A 829 3.00 -26.58 32.49
N LEU A 830 1.77 -26.16 32.18
CA LEU A 830 1.18 -26.31 30.84
C LEU A 830 1.93 -25.47 29.79
N LEU A 831 2.09 -24.16 30.00
CA LEU A 831 2.76 -23.29 29.03
C LEU A 831 4.22 -23.69 28.81
N ALA A 832 4.91 -24.14 29.86
CA ALA A 832 6.26 -24.67 29.76
C ALA A 832 6.32 -26.02 29.01
N ARG A 833 5.30 -26.89 29.14
CA ARG A 833 5.17 -28.11 28.34
C ARG A 833 4.94 -27.78 26.86
N LEU A 834 4.06 -26.80 26.58
CA LEU A 834 3.75 -26.36 25.21
C LEU A 834 4.98 -25.77 24.50
N ARG A 835 5.76 -24.91 25.17
CA ARG A 835 7.03 -24.39 24.63
C ARG A 835 8.00 -25.53 24.29
N ARG A 836 8.22 -26.48 25.21
CA ARG A 836 9.07 -27.66 24.94
C ARG A 836 8.56 -28.55 23.81
N GLY A 837 7.25 -28.58 23.54
CA GLY A 837 6.69 -29.28 22.37
C GLY A 837 6.95 -28.55 21.05
N VAL A 838 7.02 -27.21 21.05
CA VAL A 838 7.46 -26.42 19.88
C VAL A 838 8.97 -26.57 19.66
N GLU A 839 9.76 -26.52 20.73
CA GLU A 839 11.24 -26.63 20.70
C GLU A 839 11.72 -28.04 20.33
N GLY A 840 11.12 -29.08 20.93
CA GLY A 840 11.48 -30.49 20.70
C GLY A 840 10.99 -31.04 19.37
N ALA A 841 9.89 -30.50 18.82
CA ALA A 841 9.48 -30.75 17.45
C ALA A 841 10.36 -29.94 16.48
N SER A 842 11.61 -30.40 16.28
CA SER A 842 12.62 -29.76 15.41
C SER A 842 12.06 -29.47 14.01
N MET A 843 11.51 -28.26 13.83
CA MET A 843 10.75 -27.92 12.63
C MET A 843 11.70 -27.63 11.48
N ALA A 844 11.82 -28.61 10.58
CA ALA A 844 12.64 -28.51 9.38
C ALA A 844 12.30 -27.21 8.62
N ARG A 845 13.32 -26.38 8.39
CA ARG A 845 13.18 -25.06 7.76
C ARG A 845 12.71 -25.19 6.31
N TRP A 846 12.17 -24.10 5.78
CA TRP A 846 11.62 -24.05 4.42
C TRP A 846 12.59 -24.65 3.39
N HIS A 847 13.81 -24.13 3.30
CA HIS A 847 14.70 -24.42 2.17
C HIS A 847 15.20 -25.88 2.16
N ASP A 848 15.52 -26.46 3.32
CA ASP A 848 15.96 -27.85 3.40
C ASP A 848 14.83 -28.85 3.16
N THR A 849 13.60 -28.53 3.58
CA THR A 849 12.41 -29.33 3.26
C THR A 849 12.09 -29.24 1.77
N TRP A 850 12.16 -28.03 1.21
CA TRP A 850 11.97 -27.75 -0.21
C TRP A 850 12.97 -28.50 -1.10
N ARG A 851 14.26 -28.50 -0.75
CA ARG A 851 15.31 -29.22 -1.49
C ARG A 851 15.09 -30.74 -1.50
N LYS A 852 14.50 -31.30 -0.44
CA LYS A 852 14.20 -32.74 -0.32
C LYS A 852 12.90 -33.17 -1.02
N ILE A 853 11.89 -32.30 -1.09
CA ILE A 853 10.54 -32.65 -1.56
C ILE A 853 10.21 -32.01 -2.92
N VAL A 854 10.46 -30.71 -3.08
CA VAL A 854 10.01 -29.95 -4.26
C VAL A 854 11.01 -30.05 -5.41
N LEU A 855 12.31 -29.94 -5.14
CA LEU A 855 13.32 -29.96 -6.21
C LEU A 855 13.24 -31.24 -7.08
N PRO A 856 13.12 -32.48 -6.53
CA PRO A 856 12.91 -33.68 -7.35
C PRO A 856 11.60 -33.66 -8.15
N VAL A 857 10.54 -33.05 -7.62
CA VAL A 857 9.24 -32.91 -8.30
C VAL A 857 9.34 -31.94 -9.50
N LEU A 858 10.15 -30.89 -9.39
CA LEU A 858 10.44 -29.97 -10.49
C LEU A 858 11.36 -30.62 -11.55
N GLU A 859 12.36 -31.39 -11.12
CA GLU A 859 13.32 -32.05 -12.03
C GLU A 859 12.75 -33.30 -12.72
N GLY A 860 11.68 -33.89 -12.17
CA GLY A 860 11.07 -35.12 -12.68
C GLY A 860 11.68 -36.41 -12.11
N SER A 861 12.69 -36.29 -11.26
CA SER A 861 13.33 -37.38 -10.52
C SER A 861 12.34 -38.05 -9.57
N SER A 862 11.80 -39.21 -9.97
CA SER A 862 10.76 -39.92 -9.21
C SER A 862 11.29 -40.47 -7.88
N SER A 863 10.81 -39.92 -6.77
CA SER A 863 11.09 -40.38 -5.40
C SER A 863 10.33 -41.66 -5.03
N ASN A 864 10.55 -42.73 -5.79
CA ASN A 864 10.05 -44.08 -5.47
C ASN A 864 10.79 -44.65 -4.26
N GLY A 865 10.33 -44.29 -3.06
CA GLY A 865 10.78 -44.84 -1.78
C GLY A 865 10.38 -46.31 -1.60
N SER A 866 11.02 -47.21 -2.34
CA SER A 866 10.76 -48.66 -2.37
C SER A 866 12.04 -49.47 -2.16
N SER A 867 12.84 -49.09 -1.15
CA SER A 867 14.12 -49.74 -0.82
C SER A 867 14.21 -50.17 0.64
N ASN A 868 13.18 -50.86 1.14
CA ASN A 868 13.27 -51.73 2.32
C ASN A 868 12.12 -52.75 2.31
N GLY A 869 12.41 -53.97 1.83
CA GLY A 869 11.38 -55.00 1.68
C GLY A 869 11.82 -56.33 1.02
N ARG A 870 13.13 -56.60 0.90
CA ARG A 870 13.62 -57.83 0.24
C ARG A 870 14.92 -58.41 0.82
N ALA A 871 15.07 -58.36 2.15
CA ALA A 871 16.22 -58.89 2.88
C ALA A 871 15.85 -59.57 4.22
N ALA A 872 14.73 -60.30 4.26
CA ALA A 872 14.26 -61.01 5.46
C ALA A 872 13.36 -62.23 5.13
N LYS A 873 13.85 -63.17 4.30
CA LYS A 873 13.18 -64.48 4.09
C LYS A 873 14.09 -65.56 3.48
N LYS A 874 15.25 -65.81 4.08
CA LYS A 874 16.08 -67.01 3.83
C LYS A 874 17.15 -67.26 4.91
N ALA A 875 16.68 -67.42 6.15
CA ALA A 875 17.33 -68.05 7.30
C ALA A 875 16.20 -68.33 8.30
#